data_AF-A0A928RG02-F1
#
_entry.id   AF-A0A928RG02-F1
#
_cell.length_a   1.000
_cell.length_b   1.000
_cell.length_c   1.000
_cell.angle_alpha   90.00
_cell.angle_beta   90.00
_cell.angle_gamma   90.00
#
_symmetry.space_group_name_H-M   'P 1'
#
loop_
_entity.id
_entity.type
_entity.pdbx_description
1 polymer ?
#
loop_
_entity_poly.entity_id
_entity_poly.type
_entity_poly.pdbx_seq_one_letter_code
_entity_poly.pdbx_strand_id
1 'polypeptide(L)'
;MNKKIEILAPGGSFKSLTSAIDSGADAVYFGGTRFGARANAANLSNEEIVQAVKYASLRGVKLYVTVNTLADDSELGQVFEFLRFCYTSGVDGVIVQDLGIVNMIRTHFPLFRLHASTQMTVHNLDGVLQAQKMGFDRVVLSRELSFEEIKYIADNSEIELEVFVHGALCMSYSGQCLFSSFLGGRSGNRGQCAQPCRLSYTLLDENENHVSEKDKYLLSLRDLCLVDHIESLKKAGVTSLKIEGRMKSEAYVSAVCGIYKKYSDGREVLREDKALLENIFSRQGFTKGYYNADYGRDMLSYSSNHDNIYSSVTEDVTNRALTFAQSEFKIFLDAKFTAFLGENAVFECVYNEKIYTCKSDEIVTEAVNAPVSKERISDQLSKLGSTVFAFSDLRVDSDENIYISIKEINSMRRRVTEEIERDISSKGRTYDGQNFSLIVPKRKEIISPVFTASVLTGKQAQTAYDIGFEKIYIPLEVYLENPDLYDSDKDVYSVKLPPINHKNQKNDYSFIKTDSVCITNLGHLLNKDNFSHIHADYRLNAFNSLSIRELMKWGVKSVTLSPELTISQIKEIGKSIKTEIVVYGRISLMTVRNCLIKSSKGKCGCKKGEIYYLKDRKNAHFPVIASKESCTNVVYNSVPIVMSDRMHELSSCGVDMYRFDFTTETDDEMYWVMKMYESSQKSKEAFTRGHYYNPIK
;
A
#
# COMPACT_ATOMS: atom_id res chain seq x y z
N MET A 1 -23.32 2.27 20.04
CA MET A 1 -23.48 1.12 19.11
C MET A 1 -22.10 0.57 18.81
N ASN A 2 -21.85 -0.71 19.10
CA ASN A 2 -20.57 -1.35 18.78
C ASN A 2 -20.43 -1.42 17.25
N LYS A 3 -19.59 -0.57 16.63
CA LYS A 3 -19.32 -0.67 15.20
C LYS A 3 -18.68 -2.04 14.93
N LYS A 4 -19.23 -2.78 13.95
CA LYS A 4 -18.64 -4.03 13.45
C LYS A 4 -17.30 -3.71 12.81
N ILE A 5 -16.24 -4.44 13.16
CA ILE A 5 -14.92 -4.29 12.55
C ILE A 5 -14.84 -5.09 11.26
N GLU A 6 -14.29 -4.51 10.19
CA GLU A 6 -14.16 -5.16 8.88
C GLU A 6 -12.97 -6.14 8.89
N ILE A 7 -13.16 -7.37 8.39
CA ILE A 7 -12.05 -8.27 8.05
C ILE A 7 -11.73 -8.14 6.56
N LEU A 8 -10.56 -7.56 6.26
CA LEU A 8 -10.07 -7.37 4.90
C LEU A 8 -9.05 -8.45 4.52
N ALA A 9 -9.45 -9.36 3.64
CA ALA A 9 -8.65 -10.51 3.22
C ALA A 9 -7.95 -10.30 1.85
N PRO A 10 -6.83 -10.99 1.58
CA PRO A 10 -6.13 -10.92 0.31
C PRO A 10 -6.75 -11.83 -0.77
N GLY A 11 -6.99 -11.28 -1.97
CA GLY A 11 -7.36 -12.00 -3.19
C GLY A 11 -6.18 -12.10 -4.14
N GLY A 12 -5.26 -13.03 -3.89
CA GLY A 12 -4.06 -13.25 -4.72
C GLY A 12 -4.32 -13.90 -6.09
N SER A 13 -5.43 -14.63 -6.18
CA SER A 13 -5.98 -15.31 -7.36
C SER A 13 -7.50 -15.36 -7.22
N PHE A 14 -8.23 -15.71 -8.29
CA PHE A 14 -9.68 -15.88 -8.20
C PHE A 14 -10.09 -16.91 -7.12
N LYS A 15 -9.40 -18.06 -7.04
CA LYS A 15 -9.64 -19.08 -6.01
C LYS A 15 -9.42 -18.57 -4.57
N SER A 16 -8.35 -17.81 -4.35
CA SER A 16 -8.07 -17.25 -3.02
C SER A 16 -9.11 -16.19 -2.64
N LEU A 17 -9.60 -15.42 -3.63
CA LEU A 17 -10.65 -14.43 -3.42
C LEU A 17 -11.98 -15.10 -3.04
N THR A 18 -12.40 -16.14 -3.76
CA THR A 18 -13.64 -16.86 -3.42
C THR A 18 -13.52 -17.52 -2.05
N SER A 19 -12.39 -18.16 -1.76
CA SER A 19 -12.11 -18.77 -0.46
C SER A 19 -12.12 -17.76 0.70
N ALA A 20 -11.57 -16.55 0.51
CA ALA A 20 -11.68 -15.47 1.49
C ALA A 20 -13.12 -15.09 1.79
N ILE A 21 -13.92 -14.93 0.72
CA ILE A 21 -15.33 -14.56 0.81
C ILE A 21 -16.12 -15.65 1.54
N ASP A 22 -15.93 -16.92 1.16
CA ASP A 22 -16.65 -18.04 1.75
C ASP A 22 -16.20 -18.33 3.20
N SER A 23 -15.00 -17.85 3.58
CA SER A 23 -14.51 -17.82 4.96
C SER A 23 -15.01 -16.62 5.78
N GLY A 24 -15.88 -15.79 5.21
CA GLY A 24 -16.56 -14.69 5.90
C GLY A 24 -15.82 -13.35 5.91
N ALA A 25 -14.93 -13.10 4.94
CA ALA A 25 -14.36 -11.77 4.72
C ALA A 25 -15.48 -10.72 4.51
N ASP A 26 -15.34 -9.54 5.14
CA ASP A 26 -16.26 -8.42 4.87
C ASP A 26 -15.81 -7.64 3.63
N ALA A 27 -14.51 -7.70 3.31
CA ALA A 27 -13.92 -7.15 2.10
C ALA A 27 -12.73 -7.99 1.61
N VAL A 28 -12.45 -7.94 0.32
CA VAL A 28 -11.26 -8.55 -0.29
C VAL A 28 -10.50 -7.53 -1.12
N TYR A 29 -9.17 -7.46 -0.94
CA TYR A 29 -8.30 -6.66 -1.80
C TYR A 29 -7.50 -7.54 -2.77
N PHE A 30 -7.43 -7.13 -4.04
CA PHE A 30 -6.74 -7.86 -5.09
C PHE A 30 -5.93 -6.89 -5.97
N GLY A 31 -5.14 -7.41 -6.90
CA GLY A 31 -4.54 -6.59 -7.96
C GLY A 31 -4.82 -7.19 -9.33
N GLY A 32 -4.85 -6.32 -10.33
CA GLY A 32 -4.84 -6.76 -11.73
C GLY A 32 -3.45 -7.27 -12.13
N THR A 33 -3.33 -7.71 -13.39
CA THR A 33 -2.07 -8.17 -13.98
C THR A 33 -0.96 -7.12 -13.97
N ARG A 34 -1.30 -5.84 -13.75
CA ARG A 34 -0.37 -4.70 -13.68
C ARG A 34 -0.72 -3.74 -12.54
N PHE A 35 0.22 -2.84 -12.23
CA PHE A 35 0.08 -1.71 -11.29
C PHE A 35 -0.09 -2.04 -9.78
N GLY A 36 0.03 -3.31 -9.38
CA GLY A 36 0.00 -3.74 -7.98
C GLY A 36 1.40 -4.03 -7.41
N ALA A 37 1.61 -3.76 -6.12
CA ALA A 37 2.91 -3.94 -5.43
C ALA A 37 3.34 -5.43 -5.20
N ARG A 38 2.75 -6.38 -5.93
CA ARG A 38 3.01 -7.83 -5.88
C ARG A 38 2.95 -8.40 -7.29
N ALA A 39 3.94 -8.05 -8.12
CA ALA A 39 3.96 -8.46 -9.53
C ALA A 39 4.05 -9.98 -9.71
N ASN A 40 4.59 -10.71 -8.73
CA ASN A 40 4.74 -12.17 -8.77
C ASN A 40 3.54 -12.94 -8.16
N ALA A 41 2.48 -12.26 -7.73
CA ALA A 41 1.22 -12.95 -7.42
C ALA A 41 0.53 -13.37 -8.72
N ALA A 42 -0.37 -14.37 -8.67
CA ALA A 42 -1.13 -14.78 -9.85
C ALA A 42 -1.90 -13.59 -10.44
N ASN A 43 -2.49 -12.76 -9.56
CA ASN A 43 -3.31 -11.61 -9.90
C ASN A 43 -4.54 -12.00 -10.72
N LEU A 44 -5.50 -11.09 -10.87
CA LEU A 44 -6.73 -11.36 -11.63
C LEU A 44 -6.63 -10.79 -13.04
N SER A 45 -7.12 -11.56 -14.02
CA SER A 45 -7.41 -11.06 -15.37
C SER A 45 -8.65 -10.14 -15.35
N ASN A 46 -8.90 -9.41 -16.45
CA ASN A 46 -10.10 -8.58 -16.56
C ASN A 46 -11.39 -9.42 -16.46
N GLU A 47 -11.41 -10.59 -17.08
CA GLU A 47 -12.53 -11.53 -17.03
C GLU A 47 -12.76 -12.03 -15.58
N GLU A 48 -11.68 -12.39 -14.88
CA GLU A 48 -11.74 -12.79 -13.48
C GLU A 48 -12.19 -11.64 -12.56
N ILE A 49 -11.84 -10.39 -12.87
CA ILE A 49 -12.33 -9.22 -12.12
C ILE A 49 -13.85 -9.09 -12.24
N VAL A 50 -14.41 -9.25 -13.45
CA VAL A 50 -15.88 -9.22 -13.65
C VAL A 50 -16.56 -10.34 -12.88
N GLN A 51 -15.99 -11.56 -12.93
CA GLN A 51 -16.49 -12.69 -12.15
C GLN A 51 -16.40 -12.43 -10.64
N ALA A 52 -15.30 -11.84 -10.17
CA ALA A 52 -15.11 -11.51 -8.77
C ALA A 52 -16.15 -10.48 -8.28
N VAL A 53 -16.41 -9.41 -9.06
CA VAL A 53 -17.41 -8.40 -8.71
C VAL A 53 -18.79 -9.05 -8.57
N LYS A 54 -19.17 -9.93 -9.51
CA LYS A 54 -20.42 -10.69 -9.42
C LYS A 54 -20.47 -11.56 -8.16
N TYR A 55 -19.42 -12.36 -7.93
CA TYR A 55 -19.35 -13.28 -6.79
C TYR A 55 -19.45 -12.57 -5.44
N ALA A 56 -18.72 -11.45 -5.30
CA ALA A 56 -18.67 -10.65 -4.08
C ALA A 56 -19.97 -9.88 -3.85
N SER A 57 -20.56 -9.30 -4.91
CA SER A 57 -21.80 -8.51 -4.80
C SER A 57 -22.98 -9.36 -4.32
N LEU A 58 -23.11 -10.59 -4.81
CA LEU A 58 -24.11 -11.54 -4.35
C LEU A 58 -23.97 -11.88 -2.85
N ARG A 59 -22.77 -11.73 -2.28
CA ARG A 59 -22.47 -12.03 -0.87
C ARG A 59 -22.33 -10.78 -0.01
N GLY A 60 -22.59 -9.60 -0.56
CA GLY A 60 -22.43 -8.32 0.16
C GLY A 60 -20.98 -7.98 0.51
N VAL A 61 -20.00 -8.61 -0.12
CA VAL A 61 -18.57 -8.39 0.15
C VAL A 61 -18.03 -7.25 -0.73
N LYS A 62 -17.21 -6.39 -0.14
CA LYS A 62 -16.56 -5.27 -0.85
C LYS A 62 -15.27 -5.69 -1.54
N LEU A 63 -15.02 -5.13 -2.72
CA LEU A 63 -13.80 -5.38 -3.49
C LEU A 63 -12.95 -4.13 -3.64
N TYR A 64 -11.67 -4.24 -3.28
CA TYR A 64 -10.70 -3.16 -3.42
C TYR A 64 -9.54 -3.55 -4.34
N VAL A 65 -9.32 -2.81 -5.41
CA VAL A 65 -8.19 -3.05 -6.32
C VAL A 65 -6.95 -2.27 -5.86
N THR A 66 -5.78 -2.90 -5.88
CA THR A 66 -4.52 -2.21 -5.61
C THR A 66 -3.96 -1.60 -6.89
N VAL A 67 -3.78 -0.27 -6.89
CA VAL A 67 -3.03 0.48 -7.89
C VAL A 67 -1.93 1.24 -7.14
N ASN A 68 -1.08 0.48 -6.46
CA ASN A 68 -0.17 0.99 -5.43
C ASN A 68 1.30 0.81 -5.80
N THR A 69 1.62 0.91 -7.09
CA THR A 69 2.98 1.11 -7.60
C THR A 69 3.17 2.54 -8.09
N LEU A 70 4.40 3.03 -8.10
CA LEU A 70 4.75 4.26 -8.81
C LEU A 70 4.66 4.05 -10.33
N ALA A 71 4.13 5.04 -11.05
CA ALA A 71 4.00 5.00 -12.51
C ALA A 71 4.72 6.21 -13.13
N ASP A 72 5.45 6.01 -14.22
CA ASP A 72 5.99 7.14 -14.99
C ASP A 72 4.93 7.72 -15.95
N ASP A 73 5.26 8.86 -16.57
CA ASP A 73 4.34 9.57 -17.47
C ASP A 73 3.84 8.71 -18.64
N SER A 74 4.68 7.81 -19.17
CA SER A 74 4.33 6.93 -20.29
C SER A 74 3.32 5.84 -19.88
N GLU A 75 3.27 5.51 -18.59
CA GLU A 75 2.38 4.50 -18.02
C GLU A 75 1.01 5.07 -17.62
N LEU A 76 0.88 6.38 -17.41
CA LEU A 76 -0.35 7.01 -16.88
C LEU A 76 -1.59 6.75 -17.74
N GLY A 77 -1.46 6.70 -19.06
CA GLY A 77 -2.59 6.37 -19.93
C GLY A 77 -3.11 4.94 -19.73
N GLN A 78 -2.21 4.00 -19.47
CA GLN A 78 -2.56 2.60 -19.22
C GLN A 78 -3.15 2.42 -17.82
N VAL A 79 -2.66 3.16 -16.83
CA VAL A 79 -3.26 3.24 -15.49
C VAL A 79 -4.69 3.76 -15.57
N PHE A 80 -4.92 4.83 -16.34
CA PHE A 80 -6.24 5.41 -16.52
C PHE A 80 -7.24 4.40 -17.11
N GLU A 81 -6.88 3.69 -18.18
CA GLU A 81 -7.75 2.69 -18.80
C GLU A 81 -8.06 1.53 -17.86
N PHE A 82 -7.09 1.09 -17.05
CA PHE A 82 -7.32 0.06 -16.05
C PHE A 82 -8.28 0.53 -14.94
N LEU A 83 -8.10 1.76 -14.44
CA LEU A 83 -9.01 2.35 -13.46
C LEU A 83 -10.43 2.50 -14.03
N ARG A 84 -10.55 2.97 -15.28
CA ARG A 84 -11.83 3.07 -16.00
C ARG A 84 -12.52 1.71 -16.08
N PHE A 85 -11.80 0.67 -16.48
CA PHE A 85 -12.31 -0.69 -16.52
C PHE A 85 -12.80 -1.17 -15.15
N CYS A 86 -12.00 -1.02 -14.08
CA CYS A 86 -12.42 -1.41 -12.73
C CYS A 86 -13.65 -0.62 -12.27
N TYR A 87 -13.72 0.67 -12.61
CA TYR A 87 -14.82 1.56 -12.23
C TYR A 87 -16.13 1.14 -12.89
N THR A 88 -16.10 0.90 -14.20
CA THR A 88 -17.27 0.45 -14.97
C THR A 88 -17.67 -0.98 -14.65
N SER A 89 -16.72 -1.81 -14.20
CA SER A 89 -17.01 -3.20 -13.78
C SER A 89 -17.65 -3.30 -12.40
N GLY A 90 -17.63 -2.23 -11.59
CA GLY A 90 -18.27 -2.20 -10.26
C GLY A 90 -17.36 -2.54 -9.08
N VAL A 91 -16.04 -2.37 -9.22
CA VAL A 91 -15.10 -2.44 -8.07
C VAL A 91 -15.41 -1.31 -7.08
N ASP A 92 -15.42 -1.58 -5.77
CA ASP A 92 -15.89 -0.63 -4.76
C ASP A 92 -14.86 0.48 -4.45
N GLY A 93 -13.56 0.18 -4.51
CA GLY A 93 -12.51 1.16 -4.18
C GLY A 93 -11.10 0.80 -4.65
N VAL A 94 -10.18 1.75 -4.47
CA VAL A 94 -8.78 1.66 -4.92
C VAL A 94 -7.83 1.93 -3.77
N ILE A 95 -6.85 1.03 -3.58
CA ILE A 95 -5.72 1.22 -2.67
C ILE A 95 -4.55 1.78 -3.49
N VAL A 96 -4.15 3.02 -3.24
CA VAL A 96 -3.22 3.79 -4.10
C VAL A 96 -2.11 4.45 -3.27
N GLN A 97 -0.95 4.71 -3.89
CA GLN A 97 0.15 5.49 -3.27
C GLN A 97 0.60 6.72 -4.07
N ASP A 98 0.55 6.63 -5.40
CA ASP A 98 1.11 7.65 -6.29
C ASP A 98 0.20 8.88 -6.29
N LEU A 99 0.74 10.04 -5.90
CA LEU A 99 -0.04 11.28 -5.76
C LEU A 99 -0.65 11.73 -7.09
N GLY A 100 0.01 11.40 -8.21
CA GLY A 100 -0.52 11.64 -9.54
C GLY A 100 -1.73 10.76 -9.87
N ILE A 101 -1.68 9.48 -9.51
CA ILE A 101 -2.81 8.55 -9.66
C ILE A 101 -3.96 8.93 -8.70
N VAL A 102 -3.66 9.38 -7.48
CA VAL A 102 -4.65 9.94 -6.56
C VAL A 102 -5.39 11.11 -7.21
N ASN A 103 -4.64 12.04 -7.82
CA ASN A 103 -5.23 13.16 -8.53
C ASN A 103 -6.14 12.71 -9.69
N MET A 104 -5.69 11.72 -10.47
CA MET A 104 -6.45 11.13 -11.57
C MET A 104 -7.76 10.50 -11.10
N ILE A 105 -7.72 9.68 -10.04
CA ILE A 105 -8.92 9.01 -9.50
C ILE A 105 -9.95 10.04 -9.03
N ARG A 106 -9.53 11.04 -8.26
CA ARG A 106 -10.45 12.08 -7.76
C ARG A 106 -11.09 12.90 -8.87
N THR A 107 -10.39 13.08 -9.99
CA THR A 107 -10.87 13.89 -11.10
C THR A 107 -11.84 13.11 -11.99
N HIS A 108 -11.54 11.84 -12.27
CA HIS A 108 -12.24 11.06 -13.29
C HIS A 108 -13.15 9.96 -12.74
N PHE A 109 -12.91 9.49 -11.51
CA PHE A 109 -13.59 8.33 -10.92
C PHE A 109 -14.08 8.64 -9.49
N PRO A 110 -14.87 9.73 -9.29
CA PRO A 110 -15.17 10.29 -7.96
C PRO A 110 -15.97 9.36 -7.04
N LEU A 111 -16.65 8.34 -7.59
CA LEU A 111 -17.39 7.37 -6.78
C LEU A 111 -16.50 6.26 -6.18
N PHE A 112 -15.23 6.13 -6.61
CA PHE A 112 -14.34 5.14 -5.99
C PHE A 112 -14.08 5.52 -4.54
N ARG A 113 -14.17 4.53 -3.63
CA ARG A 113 -13.57 4.70 -2.32
C ARG A 113 -12.05 4.75 -2.48
N LEU A 114 -11.41 5.75 -1.89
CA LEU A 114 -9.99 6.00 -2.03
C LEU A 114 -9.26 5.64 -0.74
N HIS A 115 -8.40 4.62 -0.79
CA HIS A 115 -7.67 4.12 0.36
C HIS A 115 -6.17 4.44 0.24
N ALA A 116 -5.61 5.15 1.22
CA ALA A 116 -4.18 5.47 1.25
C ALA A 116 -3.38 4.21 1.55
N SER A 117 -2.53 3.80 0.61
CA SER A 117 -1.73 2.60 0.76
C SER A 117 -0.69 2.78 1.87
N THR A 118 -0.33 1.68 2.55
CA THR A 118 0.81 1.66 3.49
C THR A 118 2.13 2.10 2.82
N GLN A 119 2.22 2.09 1.48
CA GLN A 119 3.35 2.65 0.73
C GLN A 119 3.45 4.19 0.77
N MET A 120 2.44 4.89 1.27
CA MET A 120 2.49 6.34 1.50
C MET A 120 3.16 6.71 2.84
N THR A 121 3.55 5.72 3.64
CA THR A 121 4.25 5.91 4.92
C THR A 121 3.47 6.79 5.92
N VAL A 122 2.15 6.63 5.99
CA VAL A 122 1.33 7.38 6.95
C VAL A 122 1.49 6.76 8.34
N HIS A 123 2.29 7.41 9.19
CA HIS A 123 2.79 6.87 10.46
C HIS A 123 2.51 7.76 11.68
N ASN A 124 1.76 8.85 11.51
CA ASN A 124 1.40 9.75 12.61
C ASN A 124 0.08 10.47 12.28
N LEU A 125 -0.45 11.21 13.26
CA LEU A 125 -1.71 11.93 13.11
C LEU A 125 -1.68 12.94 11.97
N ASP A 126 -0.58 13.67 11.80
CA ASP A 126 -0.46 14.69 10.76
C ASP A 126 -0.60 14.11 9.36
N GLY A 127 0.03 12.95 9.11
CA GLY A 127 -0.11 12.22 7.85
C GLY A 127 -1.54 11.75 7.60
N VAL A 128 -2.25 11.30 8.64
CA VAL A 128 -3.67 10.88 8.55
C VAL A 128 -4.57 12.05 8.22
N LEU A 129 -4.41 13.18 8.93
CA LEU A 129 -5.20 14.39 8.69
C LEU A 129 -4.91 14.98 7.30
N GLN A 130 -3.64 14.94 6.85
CA GLN A 130 -3.29 15.37 5.51
C GLN A 130 -3.89 14.45 4.44
N ALA A 131 -3.89 13.13 4.63
CA ALA A 131 -4.56 12.20 3.73
C ALA A 131 -6.08 12.47 3.67
N GLN A 132 -6.72 12.72 4.82
CA GLN A 132 -8.13 13.11 4.86
C GLN A 132 -8.38 14.39 4.05
N LYS A 133 -7.55 15.43 4.21
CA LYS A 133 -7.66 16.67 3.39
C LYS A 133 -7.42 16.43 1.89
N MET A 134 -6.65 15.41 1.53
CA MET A 134 -6.44 14.97 0.15
C MET A 134 -7.61 14.16 -0.43
N GLY A 135 -8.64 13.86 0.36
CA GLY A 135 -9.86 13.17 -0.09
C GLY A 135 -9.79 11.65 0.00
N PHE A 136 -8.92 11.11 0.85
CA PHE A 136 -8.94 9.68 1.17
C PHE A 136 -10.11 9.37 2.12
N ASP A 137 -10.76 8.23 1.91
CA ASP A 137 -11.82 7.71 2.78
C ASP A 137 -11.27 6.82 3.90
N ARG A 138 -10.09 6.25 3.68
CA ARG A 138 -9.44 5.30 4.58
C ARG A 138 -7.92 5.41 4.50
N VAL A 139 -7.24 5.26 5.63
CA VAL A 139 -5.79 5.18 5.71
C VAL A 139 -5.33 3.81 6.19
N VAL A 140 -4.49 3.15 5.38
CA VAL A 140 -3.74 1.99 5.82
C VAL A 140 -2.49 2.47 6.56
N LEU A 141 -2.51 2.38 7.88
CA LEU A 141 -1.42 2.87 8.72
C LEU A 141 -0.11 2.12 8.43
N SER A 142 1.01 2.79 8.66
CA SER A 142 2.33 2.17 8.69
C SER A 142 2.35 0.98 9.65
N ARG A 143 3.02 -0.11 9.26
CA ARG A 143 3.11 -1.33 10.09
C ARG A 143 3.98 -1.12 11.33
N GLU A 144 4.76 -0.06 11.31
CA GLU A 144 5.79 0.24 12.29
C GLU A 144 5.24 0.98 13.53
N LEU A 145 3.92 1.01 13.77
CA LEU A 145 3.28 1.69 14.90
C LEU A 145 3.00 0.77 16.09
N SER A 146 3.11 1.34 17.29
CA SER A 146 2.64 0.75 18.55
C SER A 146 1.14 0.94 18.74
N PHE A 147 0.57 0.18 19.68
CA PHE A 147 -0.84 0.31 20.03
C PHE A 147 -1.20 1.73 20.50
N GLU A 148 -0.36 2.35 21.33
CA GLU A 148 -0.60 3.71 21.83
C GLU A 148 -0.60 4.76 20.71
N GLU A 149 0.30 4.63 19.72
CA GLU A 149 0.30 5.51 18.55
C GLU A 149 -0.96 5.30 17.68
N ILE A 150 -1.36 4.05 17.45
CA ILE A 150 -2.59 3.72 16.70
C ILE A 150 -3.80 4.31 17.42
N LYS A 151 -3.89 4.12 18.74
CA LYS A 151 -4.97 4.65 19.57
C LYS A 151 -5.00 6.17 19.54
N TYR A 152 -3.85 6.83 19.71
CA TYR A 152 -3.76 8.28 19.65
C TYR A 152 -4.26 8.82 18.30
N ILE A 153 -3.88 8.21 17.19
CA ILE A 153 -4.36 8.58 15.85
C ILE A 153 -5.88 8.42 15.75
N ALA A 154 -6.40 7.28 16.21
CA ALA A 154 -7.83 6.96 16.13
C ALA A 154 -8.69 7.86 17.01
N ASP A 155 -8.23 8.24 18.20
CA ASP A 155 -8.93 9.18 19.08
C ASP A 155 -9.00 10.61 18.50
N ASN A 156 -8.12 10.94 17.55
CA ASN A 156 -7.94 12.31 17.02
C ASN A 156 -8.20 12.43 15.51
N SER A 157 -8.81 11.43 14.88
CA SER A 157 -9.18 11.47 13.46
C SER A 157 -10.53 10.81 13.20
N GLU A 158 -11.23 11.26 12.16
CA GLU A 158 -12.56 10.75 11.80
C GLU A 158 -12.53 9.75 10.62
N ILE A 159 -11.42 9.73 9.88
CA ILE A 159 -11.21 8.86 8.72
C ILE A 159 -11.11 7.39 9.13
N GLU A 160 -11.53 6.47 8.25
CA GLU A 160 -11.40 5.04 8.51
C GLU A 160 -9.91 4.63 8.63
N LEU A 161 -9.60 3.81 9.64
CA LEU A 161 -8.24 3.34 9.90
C LEU A 161 -8.14 1.83 9.67
N GLU A 162 -7.16 1.44 8.85
CA GLU A 162 -6.86 0.06 8.51
C GLU A 162 -5.48 -0.34 9.02
N VAL A 163 -5.40 -1.46 9.74
CA VAL A 163 -4.16 -1.95 10.38
C VAL A 163 -3.87 -3.37 9.92
N PHE A 164 -2.63 -3.66 9.56
CA PHE A 164 -2.18 -5.04 9.31
C PHE A 164 -2.20 -5.82 10.62
N VAL A 165 -2.81 -7.01 10.62
CA VAL A 165 -2.90 -7.87 11.81
C VAL A 165 -2.23 -9.23 11.66
N HIS A 166 -2.00 -9.67 10.42
CA HIS A 166 -1.41 -10.99 10.16
C HIS A 166 -0.53 -11.01 8.93
N GLY A 167 0.51 -11.86 8.96
CA GLY A 167 1.38 -12.17 7.83
C GLY A 167 2.72 -11.42 7.82
N ALA A 168 3.35 -11.33 6.65
CA ALA A 168 4.72 -10.85 6.53
C ALA A 168 4.90 -9.37 6.92
N LEU A 169 5.89 -9.08 7.79
CA LEU A 169 6.31 -7.70 8.11
C LEU A 169 7.40 -7.19 7.18
N CYS A 170 7.36 -5.87 6.94
CA CYS A 170 8.44 -5.11 6.31
C CYS A 170 9.39 -4.59 7.39
N MET A 171 10.70 -4.64 7.14
CA MET A 171 11.71 -4.12 8.08
C MET A 171 11.88 -2.61 7.96
N SER A 172 11.76 -2.07 6.74
CA SER A 172 11.76 -0.63 6.48
C SER A 172 10.34 -0.08 6.60
N TYR A 173 10.24 1.20 6.99
CA TYR A 173 9.04 1.99 6.74
C TYR A 173 8.56 1.78 5.29
N SER A 174 7.31 1.35 5.17
CA SER A 174 6.71 0.95 3.90
C SER A 174 6.65 2.14 2.93
N GLY A 175 7.08 1.93 1.68
CA GLY A 175 7.20 2.99 0.65
C GLY A 175 8.52 3.77 0.63
N GLN A 176 9.37 3.58 1.64
CA GLN A 176 10.66 4.30 1.79
C GLN A 176 11.90 3.41 1.54
N CYS A 177 11.70 2.20 1.01
CA CYS A 177 12.77 1.22 0.82
C CYS A 177 13.29 1.23 -0.61
N LEU A 178 14.53 1.66 -0.79
CA LEU A 178 15.27 1.65 -2.07
C LEU A 178 16.33 0.54 -2.11
N PHE A 179 16.44 -0.28 -1.06
CA PHE A 179 17.50 -1.30 -0.97
C PHE A 179 17.45 -2.29 -2.14
N SER A 180 16.26 -2.78 -2.48
CA SER A 180 16.10 -3.77 -3.54
C SER A 180 16.41 -3.21 -4.94
N SER A 181 16.06 -1.94 -5.20
CA SER A 181 16.33 -1.30 -6.49
C SER A 181 17.81 -0.99 -6.65
N PHE A 182 18.44 -0.38 -5.65
CA PHE A 182 19.87 -0.04 -5.73
C PHE A 182 20.79 -1.27 -5.71
N LEU A 183 20.36 -2.39 -5.12
CA LEU A 183 21.16 -3.62 -5.08
C LEU A 183 21.04 -4.47 -6.36
N GLY A 184 19.89 -4.43 -7.05
CA GLY A 184 19.62 -5.36 -8.16
C GLY A 184 18.58 -4.93 -9.19
N GLY A 185 18.21 -3.65 -9.22
CA GLY A 185 17.29 -3.06 -10.21
C GLY A 185 15.81 -3.44 -10.04
N ARG A 186 15.43 -4.09 -8.93
CA ARG A 186 14.05 -4.54 -8.68
C ARG A 186 13.39 -3.67 -7.62
N SER A 187 12.48 -2.79 -7.99
CA SER A 187 11.93 -1.81 -7.05
C SER A 187 10.82 -2.39 -6.18
N GLY A 188 10.92 -2.17 -4.87
CA GLY A 188 9.82 -2.46 -3.95
C GLY A 188 8.61 -1.57 -4.20
N ASN A 189 8.85 -0.30 -4.55
CA ASN A 189 7.81 0.69 -4.84
C ASN A 189 7.10 0.43 -6.18
N ARG A 190 7.67 -0.43 -7.04
CA ARG A 190 7.03 -0.96 -8.25
C ARG A 190 6.62 -2.44 -8.16
N GLY A 191 6.62 -3.00 -6.95
CA GLY A 191 6.07 -4.33 -6.68
C GLY A 191 6.98 -5.52 -7.02
N GLN A 192 8.27 -5.27 -7.24
CA GLN A 192 9.27 -6.26 -7.66
C GLN A 192 10.29 -6.63 -6.57
N CYS A 193 10.11 -6.17 -5.33
CA CYS A 193 11.03 -6.36 -4.20
C CYS A 193 11.67 -7.76 -4.16
N ALA A 194 13.00 -7.82 -4.20
CA ALA A 194 13.81 -9.03 -4.10
C ALA A 194 14.12 -9.45 -2.65
N GLN A 195 13.54 -8.75 -1.68
CA GLN A 195 13.65 -9.04 -0.25
C GLN A 195 15.10 -9.09 0.29
N PRO A 196 15.96 -8.08 0.05
CA PRO A 196 17.33 -8.07 0.56
C PRO A 196 17.39 -8.15 2.09
N CYS A 197 16.38 -7.63 2.81
CA CYS A 197 16.25 -7.76 4.25
C CYS A 197 16.14 -9.22 4.77
N ARG A 198 15.92 -10.19 3.88
CA ARG A 198 15.88 -11.63 4.19
C ARG A 198 17.23 -12.32 4.01
N LEU A 199 18.28 -11.59 3.66
CA LEU A 199 19.65 -12.10 3.55
C LEU A 199 20.40 -11.99 4.89
N SER A 200 21.54 -12.69 4.97
CA SER A 200 22.46 -12.62 6.09
C SER A 200 23.36 -11.39 6.00
N TYR A 201 23.67 -10.82 7.17
CA TYR A 201 24.52 -9.66 7.36
C TYR A 201 25.33 -9.77 8.65
N THR A 202 26.37 -8.95 8.76
CA THR A 202 27.13 -8.74 10.00
C THR A 202 27.16 -7.26 10.32
N LEU A 203 26.86 -6.86 11.56
CA LEU A 203 26.96 -5.48 12.01
C LEU A 203 28.36 -5.22 12.58
N LEU A 204 29.02 -4.17 12.07
CA LEU A 204 30.35 -3.73 12.46
C LEU A 204 30.29 -2.29 13.02
N ASP A 205 31.25 -1.91 13.86
CA ASP A 205 31.50 -0.53 14.24
C ASP A 205 32.44 0.19 13.25
N GLU A 206 32.77 1.45 13.52
CA GLU A 206 33.66 2.28 12.70
C GLU A 206 35.10 1.74 12.58
N ASN A 207 35.53 0.92 13.55
CA ASN A 207 36.85 0.29 13.59
C ASN A 207 36.81 -1.15 13.04
N GLU A 208 35.75 -1.50 12.32
CA GLU A 208 35.47 -2.84 11.77
C GLU A 208 35.33 -3.96 12.81
N ASN A 209 35.13 -3.63 14.10
CA ASN A 209 34.89 -4.65 15.11
C ASN A 209 33.46 -5.19 15.01
N HIS A 210 33.30 -6.48 15.31
CA HIS A 210 32.01 -7.14 15.33
C HIS A 210 31.10 -6.62 16.44
N VAL A 211 29.96 -6.06 16.06
CA VAL A 211 28.87 -5.68 16.97
C VAL A 211 27.81 -6.78 17.06
N SER A 212 27.64 -7.57 16.00
CA SER A 212 26.81 -8.77 15.97
C SER A 212 27.65 -10.02 15.69
N GLU A 213 27.04 -11.19 15.94
CA GLU A 213 27.52 -12.44 15.35
C GLU A 213 27.59 -12.34 13.81
N LYS A 214 28.50 -13.11 13.20
CA LYS A 214 28.70 -13.16 11.75
C LYS A 214 27.51 -13.82 11.04
N ASP A 215 27.20 -13.30 9.85
CA ASP A 215 26.27 -13.86 8.88
C ASP A 215 24.89 -14.21 9.45
N LYS A 216 24.30 -13.28 10.20
CA LYS A 216 22.97 -13.42 10.79
C LYS A 216 21.91 -12.63 10.03
N TYR A 217 20.65 -13.03 10.19
CA TYR A 217 19.50 -12.41 9.55
C TYR A 217 19.01 -11.17 10.33
N LEU A 218 19.87 -10.14 10.40
CA LEU A 218 19.68 -8.95 11.24
C LEU A 218 18.49 -8.06 10.82
N LEU A 219 17.95 -8.28 9.62
CA LEU A 219 16.84 -7.51 9.04
C LEU A 219 15.57 -8.38 8.79
N SER A 220 15.60 -9.67 9.15
CA SER A 220 14.54 -10.63 8.80
C SER A 220 13.51 -10.74 9.92
N LEU A 221 12.40 -9.99 9.82
CA LEU A 221 11.32 -10.03 10.80
C LEU A 221 10.49 -11.32 10.74
N ARG A 222 10.06 -11.84 11.90
CA ARG A 222 9.02 -12.88 11.97
C ARG A 222 7.68 -12.36 11.44
N ASP A 223 6.72 -13.26 11.28
CA ASP A 223 5.38 -12.89 10.79
C ASP A 223 4.55 -12.25 11.91
N LEU A 224 3.74 -11.27 11.56
CA LEU A 224 2.81 -10.63 12.47
C LEU A 224 1.67 -11.58 12.79
N CYS A 225 1.26 -11.63 14.06
CA CYS A 225 -0.04 -12.16 14.45
C CYS A 225 -0.61 -11.37 15.62
N LEU A 226 -1.74 -10.71 15.40
CA LEU A 226 -2.48 -9.91 16.39
C LEU A 226 -3.87 -10.47 16.67
N VAL A 227 -4.10 -11.78 16.48
CA VAL A 227 -5.41 -12.41 16.68
C VAL A 227 -5.93 -12.23 18.12
N ASP A 228 -5.02 -12.21 19.10
CA ASP A 228 -5.34 -11.95 20.52
C ASP A 228 -5.62 -10.47 20.83
N HIS A 229 -5.46 -9.57 19.85
CA HIS A 229 -5.54 -8.12 20.00
C HIS A 229 -6.65 -7.48 19.14
N ILE A 230 -7.57 -8.30 18.61
CA ILE A 230 -8.72 -7.84 17.81
C ILE A 230 -9.58 -6.85 18.62
N GLU A 231 -9.94 -7.22 19.85
CA GLU A 231 -10.84 -6.41 20.68
C GLU A 231 -10.20 -5.09 21.11
N SER A 232 -8.89 -5.07 21.40
CA SER A 232 -8.18 -3.84 21.75
C SER A 232 -8.07 -2.89 20.56
N LEU A 233 -7.77 -3.40 19.36
CA LEU A 233 -7.75 -2.60 18.13
C LEU A 233 -9.14 -2.02 17.80
N LYS A 234 -10.20 -2.82 17.96
CA LYS A 234 -11.58 -2.39 17.78
C LYS A 234 -11.97 -1.29 18.76
N LYS A 235 -11.65 -1.45 20.04
CA LYS A 235 -11.88 -0.41 21.07
C LYS A 235 -11.07 0.86 20.84
N ALA A 236 -9.89 0.75 20.23
CA ALA A 236 -9.09 1.90 19.86
C ALA A 236 -9.71 2.70 18.70
N GLY A 237 -10.68 2.17 17.96
CA GLY A 237 -11.31 2.86 16.83
C GLY A 237 -10.83 2.41 15.45
N VAL A 238 -10.04 1.33 15.38
CA VAL A 238 -9.64 0.72 14.09
C VAL A 238 -10.88 0.15 13.40
N THR A 239 -11.06 0.46 12.12
CA THR A 239 -12.26 0.10 11.36
C THR A 239 -12.07 -1.14 10.48
N SER A 240 -10.82 -1.42 10.06
CA SER A 240 -10.50 -2.59 9.21
C SER A 240 -9.23 -3.31 9.66
N LEU A 241 -9.32 -4.63 9.79
CA LEU A 241 -8.21 -5.53 10.07
C LEU A 241 -7.73 -6.17 8.77
N LYS A 242 -6.53 -5.80 8.34
CA LYS A 242 -5.96 -6.25 7.06
C LYS A 242 -5.06 -7.47 7.24
N ILE A 243 -5.34 -8.51 6.47
CA ILE A 243 -4.52 -9.72 6.39
C ILE A 243 -3.53 -9.60 5.21
N GLU A 244 -2.23 -9.75 5.46
CA GLU A 244 -1.23 -9.88 4.39
C GLU A 244 -1.18 -11.32 3.88
N GLY A 245 -1.27 -11.49 2.56
CA GLY A 245 -1.22 -12.83 1.98
C GLY A 245 -1.49 -12.96 0.48
N ARG A 246 -1.33 -11.90 -0.34
CA ARG A 246 -1.62 -11.97 -1.79
C ARG A 246 -0.79 -13.00 -2.58
N MET A 247 0.31 -13.49 -2.02
CA MET A 247 1.14 -14.56 -2.61
C MET A 247 0.96 -15.90 -1.88
N LYS A 248 -0.03 -16.03 -1.00
CA LYS A 248 -0.26 -17.23 -0.19
C LYS A 248 -1.29 -18.13 -0.85
N SER A 249 -1.31 -19.40 -0.40
CA SER A 249 -2.24 -20.41 -0.88
C SER A 249 -3.67 -20.10 -0.44
N GLU A 250 -4.63 -20.69 -1.15
CA GLU A 250 -6.04 -20.67 -0.79
C GLU A 250 -6.28 -21.14 0.65
N ALA A 251 -5.65 -22.25 1.07
CA ALA A 251 -5.77 -22.78 2.42
C ALA A 251 -5.29 -21.78 3.49
N TYR A 252 -4.19 -21.06 3.25
CA TYR A 252 -3.76 -19.99 4.15
C TYR A 252 -4.81 -18.89 4.25
N VAL A 253 -5.36 -18.44 3.11
CA VAL A 253 -6.38 -17.38 3.09
C VAL A 253 -7.64 -17.82 3.83
N SER A 254 -8.08 -19.06 3.59
CA SER A 254 -9.22 -19.69 4.27
C SER A 254 -9.05 -19.71 5.79
N ALA A 255 -7.95 -20.31 6.28
CA ALA A 255 -7.68 -20.43 7.72
C ALA A 255 -7.55 -19.06 8.39
N VAL A 256 -6.72 -18.17 7.84
CA VAL A 256 -6.46 -16.87 8.48
C VAL A 256 -7.73 -16.02 8.47
N CYS A 257 -8.42 -15.91 7.34
CA CYS A 257 -9.67 -15.14 7.25
C CYS A 257 -10.73 -15.71 8.18
N GLY A 258 -10.96 -17.03 8.12
CA GLY A 258 -11.96 -17.71 8.93
C GLY A 258 -11.70 -17.57 10.43
N ILE A 259 -10.45 -17.67 10.87
CA ILE A 259 -10.08 -17.47 12.28
C ILE A 259 -10.29 -16.02 12.71
N TYR A 260 -9.81 -15.03 11.95
CA TYR A 260 -10.06 -13.63 12.29
C TYR A 260 -11.55 -13.28 12.30
N LYS A 261 -12.33 -13.87 11.38
CA LYS A 261 -13.79 -13.73 11.38
C LYS A 261 -14.43 -14.37 12.60
N LYS A 262 -14.02 -15.60 12.94
CA LYS A 262 -14.47 -16.38 14.10
C LYS A 262 -14.29 -15.60 15.40
N TYR A 263 -13.21 -14.83 15.54
CA TYR A 263 -12.89 -14.07 16.76
C TYR A 263 -13.13 -12.55 16.65
N SER A 264 -13.83 -12.09 15.59
CA SER A 264 -14.12 -10.66 15.35
C SER A 264 -15.06 -10.02 16.38
N ASP A 265 -15.74 -10.84 17.18
CA ASP A 265 -16.59 -10.45 18.31
C ASP A 265 -15.80 -10.23 19.62
N GLY A 266 -14.49 -10.52 19.64
CA GLY A 266 -13.60 -10.28 20.78
C GLY A 266 -13.54 -11.43 21.79
N ARG A 267 -14.08 -12.61 21.46
CA ARG A 267 -13.95 -13.80 22.33
C ARG A 267 -12.52 -14.37 22.34
N GLU A 268 -12.20 -15.14 23.37
CA GLU A 268 -10.87 -15.75 23.53
C GLU A 268 -10.53 -16.71 22.39
N VAL A 269 -9.31 -16.61 21.88
CA VAL A 269 -8.82 -17.43 20.75
C VAL A 269 -8.38 -18.80 21.23
N LEU A 270 -8.99 -19.86 20.68
CA LEU A 270 -8.67 -21.24 21.05
C LEU A 270 -7.23 -21.62 20.66
N ARG A 271 -6.59 -22.42 21.52
CA ARG A 271 -5.20 -22.91 21.32
C ARG A 271 -5.03 -23.64 19.99
N GLU A 272 -6.02 -24.40 19.58
CA GLU A 272 -6.01 -25.18 18.34
C GLU A 272 -6.02 -24.29 17.09
N ASP A 273 -6.70 -23.14 17.12
CA ASP A 273 -6.73 -22.20 16.01
C ASP A 273 -5.41 -21.41 15.94
N LYS A 274 -4.81 -21.08 17.10
CA LYS A 274 -3.45 -20.52 17.14
C LYS A 274 -2.43 -21.49 16.53
N ALA A 275 -2.53 -22.77 16.87
CA ALA A 275 -1.69 -23.81 16.30
C ALA A 275 -1.91 -23.95 14.78
N LEU A 276 -3.16 -23.86 14.31
CA LEU A 276 -3.46 -23.85 12.88
C LEU A 276 -2.82 -22.65 12.18
N LEU A 277 -2.90 -21.44 12.74
CA LEU A 277 -2.23 -20.25 12.18
C LEU A 277 -0.71 -20.47 12.07
N GLU A 278 -0.08 -21.03 13.10
CA GLU A 278 1.35 -21.26 13.11
C GLU A 278 1.78 -22.33 12.09
N ASN A 279 0.98 -23.39 11.96
CA ASN A 279 1.26 -24.53 11.08
C ASN A 279 0.93 -24.26 9.61
N ILE A 280 -0.08 -23.43 9.31
CA ILE A 280 -0.48 -23.13 7.93
C ILE A 280 0.52 -22.21 7.22
N PHE A 281 1.17 -21.30 7.97
CA PHE A 281 2.39 -20.60 7.57
C PHE A 281 2.91 -19.71 8.71
N SER A 282 4.15 -19.89 9.15
CA SER A 282 4.84 -18.90 10.01
C SER A 282 6.35 -18.91 9.82
N ARG A 283 6.98 -17.73 9.81
CA ARG A 283 8.44 -17.62 9.73
C ARG A 283 9.05 -17.75 11.13
N GLN A 284 9.25 -18.98 11.57
CA GLN A 284 9.82 -19.32 12.88
C GLN A 284 8.97 -18.73 14.02
N GLY A 285 7.66 -18.99 13.95
CA GLY A 285 6.65 -18.46 14.85
C GLY A 285 6.22 -17.03 14.52
N PHE A 286 5.46 -16.44 15.44
CA PHE A 286 4.91 -15.09 15.28
C PHE A 286 5.61 -14.06 16.16
N THR A 287 5.49 -12.81 15.76
CA THR A 287 5.75 -11.63 16.57
C THR A 287 4.50 -10.76 16.64
N LYS A 288 4.39 -9.93 17.67
CA LYS A 288 3.39 -8.85 17.75
C LYS A 288 3.83 -7.60 16.96
N GLY A 289 4.97 -7.68 16.27
CA GLY A 289 5.52 -6.57 15.51
C GLY A 289 5.83 -5.39 16.44
N TYR A 290 5.39 -4.21 16.04
CA TYR A 290 5.62 -2.97 16.77
C TYR A 290 4.53 -2.67 17.82
N TYR A 291 3.46 -3.48 17.86
CA TYR A 291 2.25 -3.25 18.67
C TYR A 291 2.56 -3.01 20.16
N ASN A 292 3.45 -3.82 20.75
CA ASN A 292 3.84 -3.73 22.17
C ASN A 292 4.94 -2.70 22.47
N ALA A 293 5.40 -1.94 21.47
CA ALA A 293 6.55 -1.05 21.58
C ALA A 293 7.89 -1.73 21.96
N ASP A 294 8.01 -3.05 21.76
CA ASP A 294 9.30 -3.76 21.91
C ASP A 294 9.99 -3.97 20.56
N TYR A 295 10.92 -3.07 20.26
CA TYR A 295 11.64 -3.02 18.99
C TYR A 295 12.96 -3.81 19.01
N GLY A 296 13.03 -4.85 19.83
CA GLY A 296 14.23 -5.63 20.10
C GLY A 296 14.40 -6.89 19.24
N ARG A 297 15.24 -7.79 19.75
CA ARG A 297 15.67 -9.04 19.07
C ARG A 297 14.52 -10.00 18.76
N ASP A 298 13.48 -10.00 19.58
CA ASP A 298 12.38 -10.99 19.53
C ASP A 298 11.47 -10.82 18.31
N MET A 299 11.57 -9.67 17.62
CA MET A 299 10.90 -9.46 16.34
C MET A 299 11.56 -10.21 15.17
N LEU A 300 12.81 -10.67 15.33
CA LEU A 300 13.64 -11.18 14.25
C LEU A 300 13.71 -12.72 14.22
N SER A 301 13.93 -13.25 13.03
CA SER A 301 14.20 -14.66 12.73
C SER A 301 15.71 -14.82 12.51
N TYR A 302 16.48 -15.22 13.52
CA TYR A 302 17.96 -15.28 13.48
C TYR A 302 18.54 -16.53 12.81
N SER A 303 17.73 -17.54 12.47
CA SER A 303 18.22 -18.82 11.95
C SER A 303 18.06 -18.97 10.45
N SER A 304 18.96 -19.75 9.84
CA SER A 304 19.05 -20.05 8.40
C SER A 304 17.94 -20.93 7.83
N ASN A 305 17.02 -21.45 8.66
CA ASN A 305 15.93 -22.31 8.21
C ASN A 305 14.80 -21.54 7.50
N HIS A 306 15.15 -20.55 6.66
CA HIS A 306 14.20 -19.92 5.75
C HIS A 306 13.73 -20.87 4.63
N ASP A 307 14.45 -21.97 4.39
CA ASP A 307 14.15 -22.92 3.32
C ASP A 307 13.05 -23.95 3.66
N ASN A 308 12.63 -24.05 4.95
CA ASN A 308 11.64 -25.04 5.41
C ASN A 308 10.35 -24.43 6.00
N ILE A 309 9.99 -23.20 5.61
CA ILE A 309 8.82 -22.50 6.20
C ILE A 309 7.48 -23.23 5.96
N TYR A 310 7.43 -24.14 4.98
CA TYR A 310 6.24 -24.94 4.66
C TYR A 310 6.27 -26.37 5.21
N SER A 311 7.29 -26.76 5.97
CA SER A 311 7.43 -28.16 6.45
C SER A 311 6.32 -28.59 7.41
N SER A 312 5.64 -27.64 8.06
CA SER A 312 4.49 -27.87 8.94
C SER A 312 3.15 -28.00 8.21
N VAL A 313 3.09 -27.71 6.91
CA VAL A 313 1.85 -27.74 6.12
C VAL A 313 1.59 -29.15 5.63
N THR A 314 0.87 -29.93 6.44
CA THR A 314 0.40 -31.27 6.09
C THR A 314 -0.93 -31.22 5.34
N GLU A 315 -1.34 -32.36 4.77
CA GLU A 315 -2.66 -32.52 4.15
C GLU A 315 -3.79 -32.30 5.18
N ASP A 316 -3.65 -32.80 6.40
CA ASP A 316 -4.60 -32.59 7.50
C ASP A 316 -4.74 -31.09 7.85
N VAL A 317 -3.62 -30.38 7.98
CA VAL A 317 -3.60 -28.92 8.21
C VAL A 317 -4.33 -28.19 7.08
N THR A 318 -4.10 -28.61 5.83
CA THR A 318 -4.73 -28.02 4.64
C THR A 318 -6.25 -28.28 4.63
N ASN A 319 -6.67 -29.51 4.90
CA ASN A 319 -8.08 -29.89 4.93
C ASN A 319 -8.82 -29.13 6.04
N ARG A 320 -8.24 -29.07 7.24
CA ARG A 320 -8.78 -28.27 8.35
C ARG A 320 -8.91 -26.80 7.96
N ALA A 321 -7.88 -26.24 7.31
CA ALA A 321 -7.91 -24.85 6.87
C ALA A 321 -9.04 -24.56 5.88
N LEU A 322 -9.30 -25.47 4.95
CA LEU A 322 -10.35 -25.31 3.94
C LEU A 322 -11.77 -25.48 4.49
N THR A 323 -11.95 -26.06 5.69
CA THR A 323 -13.28 -26.15 6.33
C THR A 323 -13.92 -24.77 6.59
N PHE A 324 -13.10 -23.72 6.77
CA PHE A 324 -13.59 -22.36 6.93
C PHE A 324 -14.31 -21.82 5.68
N ALA A 325 -13.97 -22.30 4.49
CA ALA A 325 -14.56 -21.88 3.21
C ALA A 325 -15.76 -22.74 2.76
N GLN A 326 -16.25 -23.66 3.59
CA GLN A 326 -17.34 -24.60 3.21
C GLN A 326 -18.76 -24.05 3.46
N SER A 327 -18.95 -22.73 3.54
CA SER A 327 -20.26 -22.14 3.81
C SER A 327 -21.23 -22.26 2.62
N GLU A 328 -22.41 -22.85 2.84
CA GLU A 328 -23.53 -22.79 1.89
C GLU A 328 -24.23 -21.43 2.00
N PHE A 329 -23.68 -20.41 1.34
CA PHE A 329 -24.32 -19.10 1.27
C PHE A 329 -25.58 -19.14 0.38
N LYS A 330 -26.72 -18.69 0.93
CA LYS A 330 -27.98 -18.55 0.20
C LYS A 330 -28.62 -17.18 0.42
N ILE A 331 -29.17 -16.62 -0.66
CA ILE A 331 -30.05 -15.45 -0.68
C ILE A 331 -31.48 -15.98 -0.67
N PHE A 332 -32.23 -15.65 0.38
CA PHE A 332 -33.64 -16.04 0.49
C PHE A 332 -34.54 -15.02 -0.22
N LEU A 333 -35.48 -15.54 -1.02
CA LEU A 333 -36.46 -14.78 -1.79
C LEU A 333 -37.87 -15.16 -1.34
N ASP A 334 -38.77 -14.19 -1.30
CA ASP A 334 -40.21 -14.47 -1.23
C ASP A 334 -40.77 -14.52 -2.64
N ALA A 335 -41.57 -15.54 -2.96
CA ALA A 335 -42.03 -15.75 -4.31
C ALA A 335 -43.53 -16.09 -4.40
N LYS A 336 -44.16 -15.63 -5.48
CA LYS A 336 -45.56 -15.91 -5.81
C LYS A 336 -45.67 -16.31 -7.27
N PHE A 337 -46.37 -17.40 -7.54
CA PHE A 337 -46.71 -17.85 -8.88
C PHE A 337 -48.23 -17.87 -9.05
N THR A 338 -48.75 -17.27 -10.10
CA THR A 338 -50.18 -17.29 -10.44
C THR A 338 -50.39 -17.86 -11.84
N ALA A 339 -51.32 -18.80 -12.01
CA ALA A 339 -51.67 -19.37 -13.32
C ALA A 339 -53.17 -19.68 -13.42
N PHE A 340 -53.88 -18.88 -14.22
CA PHE A 340 -55.34 -18.98 -14.42
C PHE A 340 -55.69 -19.17 -15.89
N LEU A 341 -56.76 -19.92 -16.18
CA LEU A 341 -57.16 -20.27 -17.53
C LEU A 341 -57.39 -19.03 -18.42
N GLY A 342 -56.82 -19.06 -19.63
CA GLY A 342 -56.95 -17.99 -20.62
C GLY A 342 -56.01 -16.80 -20.41
N GLU A 343 -55.21 -16.79 -19.33
CA GLU A 343 -54.22 -15.76 -19.04
C GLU A 343 -52.78 -16.28 -19.16
N ASN A 344 -51.81 -15.37 -19.24
CA ASN A 344 -50.41 -15.72 -19.05
C ASN A 344 -50.14 -15.94 -17.55
N ALA A 345 -49.40 -17.01 -17.22
CA ALA A 345 -48.92 -17.20 -15.86
C ALA A 345 -47.95 -16.06 -15.47
N VAL A 346 -47.92 -15.74 -14.19
CA VAL A 346 -47.05 -14.69 -13.63
C VAL A 346 -46.21 -15.29 -12.51
N PHE A 347 -44.91 -15.04 -12.55
CA PHE A 347 -43.98 -15.39 -11.49
C PHE A 347 -43.35 -14.12 -10.93
N GLU A 348 -43.54 -13.89 -9.64
CA GLU A 348 -43.05 -12.73 -8.91
C GLU A 348 -42.09 -13.18 -7.81
N CYS A 349 -40.93 -12.52 -7.73
CA CYS A 349 -39.98 -12.67 -6.63
C CYS A 349 -39.72 -11.31 -5.98
N VAL A 350 -39.61 -11.30 -4.66
CA VAL A 350 -39.28 -10.11 -3.87
C VAL A 350 -37.89 -10.24 -3.29
N TYR A 351 -37.06 -9.22 -3.49
CA TYR A 351 -35.73 -9.09 -2.90
C TYR A 351 -35.46 -7.63 -2.55
N ASN A 352 -35.04 -7.36 -1.30
CA ASN A 352 -34.79 -6.00 -0.80
C ASN A 352 -35.90 -4.99 -1.16
N GLU A 353 -37.15 -5.34 -0.86
CA GLU A 353 -38.35 -4.51 -1.11
C GLU A 353 -38.68 -4.25 -2.61
N LYS A 354 -37.87 -4.79 -3.53
CA LYS A 354 -38.10 -4.72 -4.98
C LYS A 354 -38.78 -5.98 -5.48
N ILE A 355 -39.80 -5.81 -6.34
CA ILE A 355 -40.57 -6.89 -6.97
C ILE A 355 -40.03 -7.11 -8.39
N TYR A 356 -39.75 -8.37 -8.72
CA TYR A 356 -39.31 -8.82 -10.03
C TYR A 356 -40.39 -9.73 -10.63
N THR A 357 -40.93 -9.35 -11.78
CA THR A 357 -42.10 -10.00 -12.37
C THR A 357 -41.78 -10.54 -13.76
N CYS A 358 -42.09 -11.81 -13.98
CA CYS A 358 -41.99 -12.46 -15.29
C CYS A 358 -43.33 -13.07 -15.69
N LYS A 359 -43.76 -12.82 -16.93
CA LYS A 359 -44.95 -13.41 -17.52
C LYS A 359 -44.56 -14.56 -18.44
N SER A 360 -45.39 -15.61 -18.49
CA SER A 360 -45.18 -16.72 -19.41
C SER A 360 -45.34 -16.26 -20.86
N ASP A 361 -44.60 -16.89 -21.78
CA ASP A 361 -44.75 -16.60 -23.21
C ASP A 361 -45.99 -17.33 -23.81
N GLU A 362 -46.49 -18.37 -23.13
CA GLU A 362 -47.71 -19.11 -23.49
C GLU A 362 -48.87 -18.79 -22.53
N ILE A 363 -50.10 -18.86 -23.04
CA ILE A 363 -51.29 -18.79 -22.21
C ILE A 363 -51.52 -20.13 -21.50
N VAL A 364 -52.08 -20.06 -20.30
CA VAL A 364 -52.50 -21.24 -19.55
C VAL A 364 -53.78 -21.79 -20.18
N THR A 365 -53.74 -23.06 -20.60
CA THR A 365 -54.87 -23.73 -21.26
C THR A 365 -55.48 -24.80 -20.38
N GLU A 366 -56.65 -25.30 -20.75
CA GLU A 366 -57.21 -26.48 -20.09
C GLU A 366 -56.39 -27.73 -20.41
N ALA A 367 -56.21 -28.62 -19.43
CA ALA A 367 -55.42 -29.82 -19.61
C ALA A 367 -56.16 -30.90 -20.41
N VAL A 368 -55.55 -31.37 -21.50
CA VAL A 368 -56.15 -32.40 -22.38
C VAL A 368 -55.94 -33.82 -21.86
N ASN A 369 -54.80 -34.11 -21.22
CA ASN A 369 -54.47 -35.45 -20.71
C ASN A 369 -54.39 -35.48 -19.19
N ALA A 370 -53.50 -34.66 -18.62
CA ALA A 370 -53.27 -34.57 -17.18
C ALA A 370 -52.92 -33.12 -16.79
N PRO A 371 -53.55 -32.55 -15.75
CA PRO A 371 -53.26 -31.19 -15.29
C PRO A 371 -51.90 -31.10 -14.62
N VAL A 372 -51.32 -29.90 -14.61
CA VAL A 372 -50.10 -29.60 -13.86
C VAL A 372 -50.49 -29.18 -12.44
N SER A 373 -50.20 -30.03 -11.45
CA SER A 373 -50.57 -29.76 -10.06
C SER A 373 -49.75 -28.62 -9.44
N LYS A 374 -50.30 -27.98 -8.39
CA LYS A 374 -49.61 -26.91 -7.63
C LYS A 374 -48.29 -27.38 -7.04
N GLU A 375 -48.25 -28.63 -6.55
CA GLU A 375 -47.03 -29.26 -6.02
C GLU A 375 -45.98 -29.39 -7.11
N ARG A 376 -46.39 -29.83 -8.31
CA ARG A 376 -45.48 -29.96 -9.45
C ARG A 376 -44.93 -28.61 -9.89
N ILE A 377 -45.74 -27.55 -9.87
CA ILE A 377 -45.28 -26.18 -10.15
C ILE A 377 -44.24 -25.75 -9.10
N SER A 378 -44.57 -25.91 -7.82
CA SER A 378 -43.69 -25.59 -6.69
C SER A 378 -42.35 -26.31 -6.77
N ASP A 379 -42.37 -27.62 -7.08
CA ASP A 379 -41.16 -28.44 -7.23
C ASP A 379 -40.26 -27.97 -8.37
N GLN A 380 -40.84 -27.51 -9.50
CA GLN A 380 -40.03 -26.99 -10.60
C GLN A 380 -39.48 -25.60 -10.29
N LEU A 381 -40.26 -24.72 -9.69
CA LEU A 381 -39.79 -23.40 -9.28
C LEU A 381 -38.66 -23.50 -8.25
N SER A 382 -38.76 -24.43 -7.30
CA SER A 382 -37.78 -24.63 -6.22
C SER A 382 -36.43 -25.21 -6.66
N LYS A 383 -36.28 -25.65 -7.92
CA LYS A 383 -35.01 -26.19 -8.47
C LYS A 383 -34.00 -25.08 -8.79
N LEU A 384 -33.49 -24.43 -7.74
CA LEU A 384 -32.51 -23.35 -7.78
C LEU A 384 -31.06 -23.83 -7.57
N GLY A 385 -30.80 -25.13 -7.57
CA GLY A 385 -29.58 -25.76 -7.02
C GLY A 385 -28.23 -25.20 -7.48
N SER A 386 -28.11 -24.71 -8.71
CA SER A 386 -26.87 -24.10 -9.23
C SER A 386 -26.71 -22.60 -8.92
N THR A 387 -27.69 -22.00 -8.25
CA THR A 387 -27.74 -20.56 -7.93
C THR A 387 -27.48 -20.32 -6.45
N VAL A 388 -27.19 -19.07 -6.10
CA VAL A 388 -27.13 -18.62 -4.71
C VAL A 388 -28.52 -18.39 -4.09
N PHE A 389 -29.61 -18.60 -4.83
CA PHE A 389 -30.96 -18.32 -4.34
C PHE A 389 -31.60 -19.53 -3.65
N ALA A 390 -32.48 -19.25 -2.70
CA ALA A 390 -33.44 -20.16 -2.09
C ALA A 390 -34.74 -19.40 -1.82
N PHE A 391 -35.87 -20.09 -1.65
CA PHE A 391 -37.12 -19.43 -1.26
C PHE A 391 -37.31 -19.49 0.26
N SER A 392 -37.64 -18.35 0.88
CA SER A 392 -38.16 -18.29 2.25
C SER A 392 -39.65 -18.64 2.29
N ASP A 393 -40.40 -18.13 1.32
CA ASP A 393 -41.81 -18.45 1.08
C ASP A 393 -42.05 -18.58 -0.44
N LEU A 394 -42.79 -19.60 -0.86
CA LEU A 394 -43.21 -19.80 -2.25
C LEU A 394 -44.70 -20.13 -2.29
N ARG A 395 -45.50 -19.19 -2.80
CA ARG A 395 -46.95 -19.36 -2.94
C ARG A 395 -47.32 -19.67 -4.38
N VAL A 396 -48.08 -20.73 -4.59
CA VAL A 396 -48.61 -21.11 -5.91
C VAL A 396 -50.13 -20.99 -5.87
N ASP A 397 -50.65 -20.10 -6.71
CA ASP A 397 -52.08 -19.91 -6.92
C ASP A 397 -52.44 -20.28 -8.35
N SER A 398 -53.37 -21.22 -8.53
CA SER A 398 -53.73 -21.72 -9.86
C SER A 398 -55.10 -22.39 -9.87
N ASP A 399 -55.73 -22.42 -11.05
CA ASP A 399 -56.91 -23.27 -11.30
C ASP A 399 -56.53 -24.76 -11.25
N GLU A 400 -57.50 -25.64 -11.01
CA GLU A 400 -57.25 -27.09 -10.81
C GLU A 400 -56.93 -27.84 -12.11
N ASN A 401 -57.51 -27.44 -13.25
CA ASN A 401 -57.42 -28.17 -14.52
C ASN A 401 -56.54 -27.48 -15.58
N ILE A 402 -55.39 -26.93 -15.16
CA ILE A 402 -54.52 -26.16 -16.05
C ILE A 402 -53.43 -26.99 -16.72
N TYR A 403 -53.02 -26.53 -17.90
CA TYR A 403 -51.82 -26.93 -18.60
C TYR A 403 -50.94 -25.71 -18.87
N ILE A 404 -49.71 -25.80 -18.38
CA ILE A 404 -48.58 -24.94 -18.76
C ILE A 404 -47.35 -25.85 -18.86
N SER A 405 -46.50 -25.61 -19.84
CA SER A 405 -45.34 -26.47 -20.06
C SER A 405 -44.32 -26.32 -18.92
N ILE A 406 -43.73 -27.44 -18.51
CA ILE A 406 -42.63 -27.45 -17.54
C ILE A 406 -41.43 -26.67 -18.07
N LYS A 407 -41.24 -26.62 -19.39
CA LYS A 407 -40.23 -25.79 -20.04
C LYS A 407 -40.45 -24.31 -19.74
N GLU A 408 -41.69 -23.85 -19.80
CA GLU A 408 -42.03 -22.45 -19.52
C GLU A 408 -41.85 -22.10 -18.05
N ILE A 409 -42.31 -22.92 -17.11
CA ILE A 409 -42.08 -22.71 -15.67
C ILE A 409 -40.56 -22.58 -15.38
N ASN A 410 -39.76 -23.47 -15.96
CA ASN A 410 -38.30 -23.42 -15.82
C ASN A 410 -37.68 -22.18 -16.47
N SER A 411 -38.23 -21.71 -17.59
CA SER A 411 -37.82 -20.48 -18.28
C SER A 411 -38.12 -19.26 -17.42
N MET A 412 -39.35 -19.12 -16.91
CA MET A 412 -39.76 -18.02 -16.04
C MET A 412 -38.90 -17.94 -14.78
N ARG A 413 -38.67 -19.08 -14.09
CA ARG A 413 -37.76 -19.16 -12.93
C ARG A 413 -36.39 -18.58 -13.28
N ARG A 414 -35.80 -19.05 -14.39
CA ARG A 414 -34.47 -18.62 -14.83
C ARG A 414 -34.44 -17.12 -15.12
N ARG A 415 -35.39 -16.62 -15.92
CA ARG A 415 -35.49 -15.21 -16.30
C ARG A 415 -35.53 -14.30 -15.07
N VAL A 416 -36.39 -14.60 -14.08
CA VAL A 416 -36.49 -13.80 -12.84
C VAL A 416 -35.19 -13.87 -12.03
N THR A 417 -34.61 -15.06 -11.84
CA THR A 417 -33.37 -15.18 -11.06
C THR A 417 -32.18 -14.50 -11.73
N GLU A 418 -32.09 -14.53 -13.07
CA GLU A 418 -31.06 -13.83 -13.84
C GLU A 418 -31.22 -12.31 -13.74
N GLU A 419 -32.47 -11.82 -13.71
CA GLU A 419 -32.77 -10.40 -13.53
C GLU A 419 -32.36 -9.91 -12.13
N ILE A 420 -32.72 -10.64 -11.08
CA ILE A 420 -32.31 -10.34 -9.69
C ILE A 420 -30.78 -10.36 -9.57
N GLU A 421 -30.14 -11.41 -10.09
CA GLU A 421 -28.69 -11.53 -10.07
C GLU A 421 -27.99 -10.37 -10.79
N ARG A 422 -28.54 -9.96 -11.94
CA ARG A 422 -28.05 -8.81 -12.70
C ARG A 422 -28.20 -7.52 -11.90
N ASP A 423 -29.32 -7.30 -11.23
CA ASP A 423 -29.56 -6.10 -10.41
C ASP A 423 -28.65 -6.03 -9.18
N ILE A 424 -28.40 -7.17 -8.52
CA ILE A 424 -27.44 -7.24 -7.41
C ILE A 424 -26.00 -6.97 -7.89
N SER A 425 -25.66 -7.48 -9.07
CA SER A 425 -24.30 -7.42 -9.62
C SER A 425 -24.04 -6.15 -10.43
N SER A 426 -25.06 -5.37 -10.80
CA SER A 426 -24.96 -4.12 -11.55
C SER A 426 -24.50 -2.96 -10.67
N LYS A 427 -23.35 -3.13 -10.01
CA LYS A 427 -22.58 -2.03 -9.41
C LYS A 427 -21.83 -1.20 -10.46
N GLY A 428 -21.86 -1.63 -11.72
CA GLY A 428 -21.15 -0.99 -12.81
C GLY A 428 -21.56 0.47 -12.96
N ARG A 429 -20.57 1.34 -13.00
CA ARG A 429 -20.78 2.79 -13.11
C ARG A 429 -20.64 3.21 -14.56
N THR A 430 -21.43 4.18 -14.99
CA THR A 430 -21.23 4.81 -16.29
C THR A 430 -20.02 5.75 -16.21
N TYR A 431 -19.18 5.72 -17.23
CA TYR A 431 -18.12 6.70 -17.44
C TYR A 431 -18.47 7.54 -18.67
N ASP A 432 -18.80 8.81 -18.45
CA ASP A 432 -19.15 9.80 -19.48
C ASP A 432 -18.03 10.84 -19.70
N GLY A 433 -16.92 10.70 -18.98
CA GLY A 433 -15.78 11.60 -19.09
C GLY A 433 -15.01 11.46 -20.41
N GLN A 434 -14.17 12.45 -20.69
CA GLN A 434 -13.30 12.43 -21.87
C GLN A 434 -12.17 11.40 -21.72
N ASN A 435 -11.57 11.02 -22.84
CA ASN A 435 -10.34 10.23 -22.84
C ASN A 435 -9.23 10.98 -22.10
N PHE A 436 -8.43 10.24 -21.33
CA PHE A 436 -7.31 10.83 -20.60
C PHE A 436 -6.22 11.30 -21.56
N SER A 437 -5.78 12.54 -21.35
CA SER A 437 -4.58 13.07 -21.97
C SER A 437 -3.72 13.76 -20.91
N LEU A 438 -2.44 13.41 -20.88
CA LEU A 438 -1.49 14.05 -19.99
C LEU A 438 -1.13 15.42 -20.54
N ILE A 439 -1.89 16.44 -20.13
CA ILE A 439 -1.59 17.84 -20.47
C ILE A 439 -0.88 18.45 -19.28
N VAL A 440 0.44 18.65 -19.37
CA VAL A 440 1.22 19.29 -18.30
C VAL A 440 2.01 20.47 -18.86
N PRO A 441 1.75 21.70 -18.38
CA PRO A 441 2.49 22.87 -18.84
C PRO A 441 3.94 22.76 -18.38
N LYS A 442 4.87 22.91 -19.32
CA LYS A 442 6.30 23.07 -19.03
C LYS A 442 6.58 24.53 -18.69
N ARG A 443 7.42 24.80 -17.68
CA ARG A 443 7.95 26.15 -17.46
C ARG A 443 8.70 26.62 -18.72
N LYS A 444 8.52 27.90 -19.08
CA LYS A 444 9.16 28.52 -20.25
C LYS A 444 10.65 28.82 -20.03
N GLU A 445 11.02 29.15 -18.79
CA GLU A 445 12.40 29.46 -18.41
C GLU A 445 13.10 28.21 -17.90
N ILE A 446 14.11 27.76 -18.66
CA ILE A 446 15.12 26.81 -18.20
C ILE A 446 16.28 27.66 -17.67
N ILE A 447 16.53 27.61 -16.37
CA ILE A 447 17.65 28.30 -15.72
C ILE A 447 18.85 27.35 -15.75
N SER A 448 20.07 27.90 -15.87
CA SER A 448 21.28 27.11 -15.63
C SER A 448 21.20 26.44 -14.27
N PRO A 449 21.39 25.10 -14.18
CA PRO A 449 21.21 24.41 -12.92
C PRO A 449 22.20 24.91 -11.86
N VAL A 450 21.74 25.10 -10.63
CA VAL A 450 22.58 25.44 -9.47
C VAL A 450 22.93 24.20 -8.65
N PHE A 451 23.92 24.30 -7.77
CA PHE A 451 24.27 23.21 -6.88
C PHE A 451 23.60 23.38 -5.53
N THR A 452 23.04 22.29 -5.00
CA THR A 452 22.41 22.27 -3.67
C THR A 452 23.04 21.17 -2.83
N ALA A 453 23.05 21.34 -1.51
CA ALA A 453 23.61 20.37 -0.58
C ALA A 453 22.55 19.92 0.43
N SER A 454 22.61 18.64 0.82
CA SER A 454 21.96 18.11 2.00
C SER A 454 23.05 17.57 2.91
N VAL A 455 22.99 17.94 4.18
CA VAL A 455 24.03 17.60 5.17
C VAL A 455 23.43 16.85 6.37
N LEU A 456 24.27 16.25 7.19
CA LEU A 456 23.86 15.59 8.45
C LEU A 456 24.36 16.32 9.70
N THR A 457 25.36 17.18 9.60
CA THR A 457 25.97 17.86 10.75
C THR A 457 26.11 19.36 10.53
N GLY A 458 26.18 20.13 11.62
CA GLY A 458 26.44 21.58 11.55
C GLY A 458 27.80 21.92 10.92
N LYS A 459 28.80 21.05 11.12
CA LYS A 459 30.13 21.19 10.50
C LYS A 459 30.05 21.07 8.98
N GLN A 460 29.38 20.03 8.47
CA GLN A 460 29.09 19.91 7.04
C GLN A 460 28.25 21.09 6.51
N ALA A 461 27.30 21.62 7.30
CA ALA A 461 26.51 22.78 6.90
C ALA A 461 27.38 24.04 6.68
N GLN A 462 28.38 24.27 7.54
CA GLN A 462 29.35 25.35 7.38
C GLN A 462 30.23 25.12 6.14
N THR A 463 30.78 23.91 5.99
CA THR A 463 31.62 23.57 4.83
C THR A 463 30.88 23.74 3.50
N ALA A 464 29.60 23.32 3.44
CA ALA A 464 28.78 23.53 2.25
C ALA A 464 28.54 25.02 1.96
N TYR A 465 28.37 25.84 2.99
CA TYR A 465 28.26 27.29 2.84
C TYR A 465 29.55 27.90 2.30
N ASP A 466 30.70 27.51 2.85
CA ASP A 466 32.02 28.00 2.44
C ASP A 466 32.39 27.58 1.00
N ILE A 467 31.91 26.40 0.55
CA ILE A 467 32.04 25.95 -0.85
C ILE A 467 31.18 26.80 -1.79
N GLY A 468 30.08 27.39 -1.31
CA GLY A 468 29.19 28.23 -2.10
C GLY A 468 27.97 27.50 -2.68
N PHE A 469 27.45 26.46 -2.01
CA PHE A 469 26.17 25.85 -2.41
C PHE A 469 25.00 26.83 -2.25
N GLU A 470 24.17 26.96 -3.28
CA GLU A 470 23.08 27.93 -3.35
C GLU A 470 21.91 27.63 -2.41
N LYS A 471 21.76 26.36 -2.03
CA LYS A 471 20.75 25.92 -1.05
C LYS A 471 21.30 24.77 -0.23
N ILE A 472 21.18 24.87 1.09
CA ILE A 472 21.70 23.88 2.04
C ILE A 472 20.55 23.37 2.91
N TYR A 473 20.18 22.11 2.72
CA TYR A 473 19.21 21.39 3.53
C TYR A 473 19.87 20.87 4.81
N ILE A 474 19.52 21.47 5.95
CA ILE A 474 20.03 21.10 7.28
C ILE A 474 18.99 20.31 8.07
N PRO A 475 19.35 19.23 8.78
CA PRO A 475 18.39 18.51 9.63
C PRO A 475 17.80 19.40 10.72
N LEU A 476 16.55 19.14 11.11
CA LEU A 476 15.89 19.85 12.20
C LEU A 476 16.72 19.87 13.50
N GLU A 477 17.37 18.77 13.85
CA GLU A 477 18.24 18.70 15.04
C GLU A 477 19.45 19.64 14.95
N VAL A 478 20.04 19.80 13.77
CA VAL A 478 21.16 20.71 13.52
C VAL A 478 20.66 22.16 13.62
N TYR A 479 19.50 22.46 13.06
CA TYR A 479 18.87 23.78 13.20
C TYR A 479 18.65 24.14 14.68
N LEU A 480 18.12 23.20 15.47
CA LEU A 480 17.83 23.42 16.89
C LEU A 480 19.06 23.66 17.75
N GLU A 481 20.26 23.26 17.32
CA GLU A 481 21.51 23.53 18.03
C GLU A 481 21.95 25.00 17.91
N ASN A 482 21.67 25.65 16.78
CA ASN A 482 22.02 27.05 16.56
C ASN A 482 21.05 27.77 15.60
N PRO A 483 19.80 28.04 16.02
CA PRO A 483 18.79 28.63 15.14
C PRO A 483 19.20 29.98 14.55
N ASP A 484 19.83 30.85 15.36
CA ASP A 484 20.19 32.21 14.97
C ASP A 484 21.22 32.24 13.83
N LEU A 485 22.14 31.26 13.78
CA LEU A 485 23.09 31.11 12.66
C LEU A 485 22.34 30.88 11.34
N TYR A 486 21.43 29.91 11.33
CA TYR A 486 20.73 29.52 10.11
C TYR A 486 19.62 30.52 9.72
N ASP A 487 19.04 31.20 10.71
CA ASP A 487 18.07 32.28 10.48
C ASP A 487 18.72 33.56 9.94
N SER A 488 20.05 33.70 10.01
CA SER A 488 20.78 34.86 9.50
C SER A 488 20.90 34.89 7.97
N ASP A 489 20.89 33.71 7.32
CA ASP A 489 20.90 33.56 5.86
C ASP A 489 19.83 32.54 5.40
N LYS A 490 18.58 33.01 5.43
CA LYS A 490 17.39 32.22 5.07
C LYS A 490 17.33 31.90 3.58
N ASP A 491 18.03 32.66 2.76
CA ASP A 491 18.08 32.46 1.32
C ASP A 491 18.94 31.25 0.95
N VAL A 492 19.94 30.90 1.78
CA VAL A 492 20.77 29.71 1.60
C VAL A 492 20.25 28.50 2.40
N TYR A 493 19.93 28.66 3.69
CA TYR A 493 19.56 27.51 4.52
C TYR A 493 18.08 27.13 4.41
N SER A 494 17.80 25.83 4.49
CA SER A 494 16.43 25.28 4.51
C SER A 494 16.35 24.13 5.50
N VAL A 495 15.39 24.16 6.42
CA VAL A 495 15.28 23.13 7.45
C VAL A 495 14.64 21.88 6.87
N LYS A 496 15.38 20.77 6.85
CA LYS A 496 14.91 19.45 6.45
C LYS A 496 14.26 18.74 7.63
N LEU A 497 12.95 18.58 7.54
CA LEU A 497 12.16 17.91 8.57
C LEU A 497 12.42 16.39 8.57
N PRO A 498 12.37 15.73 9.74
CA PRO A 498 12.69 14.31 9.85
C PRO A 498 11.68 13.45 9.07
N PRO A 499 12.13 12.43 8.32
CA PRO A 499 11.23 11.59 7.53
C PRO A 499 10.23 10.83 8.38
N ILE A 500 10.60 10.50 9.62
CA ILE A 500 9.81 9.72 10.57
C ILE A 500 9.74 10.46 11.90
N ASN A 501 8.55 10.53 12.50
CA ASN A 501 8.33 11.12 13.82
C ASN A 501 7.24 10.35 14.59
N HIS A 502 7.54 9.99 15.84
CA HIS A 502 6.77 9.08 16.69
C HIS A 502 6.06 9.74 17.88
N LYS A 503 5.90 11.06 17.85
CA LYS A 503 5.25 11.75 18.95
C LYS A 503 3.73 11.50 18.91
N ASN A 504 3.15 11.12 20.05
CA ASN A 504 1.69 11.06 20.27
C ASN A 504 1.11 12.46 20.47
N GLN A 505 1.42 13.37 19.54
CA GLN A 505 0.90 14.72 19.47
C GLN A 505 0.91 15.18 18.01
N LYS A 506 0.08 16.19 17.69
CA LYS A 506 0.22 16.94 16.45
C LYS A 506 1.58 17.65 16.44
N ASN A 507 2.27 17.69 15.30
CA ASN A 507 3.53 18.43 15.23
C ASN A 507 3.26 19.93 15.07
N ASP A 508 4.04 20.71 15.80
CA ASP A 508 4.10 22.16 15.68
C ASP A 508 5.52 22.53 15.26
N TYR A 509 5.63 23.22 14.13
CA TYR A 509 6.89 23.72 13.57
C TYR A 509 6.97 25.25 13.57
N SER A 510 6.07 25.94 14.29
CA SER A 510 6.02 27.40 14.36
C SER A 510 7.26 28.04 14.98
N PHE A 511 8.07 27.26 15.70
CA PHE A 511 9.34 27.70 16.28
C PHE A 511 10.45 27.89 15.23
N ILE A 512 10.29 27.35 14.01
CA ILE A 512 11.25 27.53 12.92
C ILE A 512 11.02 28.92 12.30
N LYS A 513 12.00 29.81 12.39
CA LYS A 513 11.86 31.21 11.93
C LYS A 513 12.29 31.43 10.47
N THR A 514 13.01 30.49 9.87
CA THR A 514 13.21 30.49 8.41
C THR A 514 11.91 30.14 7.70
N ASP A 515 11.63 30.80 6.59
CA ASP A 515 10.42 30.57 5.79
C ASP A 515 10.61 29.45 4.76
N SER A 516 11.80 28.83 4.73
CA SER A 516 12.21 27.75 3.83
C SER A 516 12.34 26.40 4.55
N VAL A 517 11.61 25.40 4.04
CA VAL A 517 11.57 24.05 4.62
C VAL A 517 11.68 22.96 3.55
N CYS A 518 12.38 21.87 3.86
CA CYS A 518 12.40 20.66 3.07
C CYS A 518 11.56 19.56 3.76
N ILE A 519 10.44 19.21 3.16
CA ILE A 519 9.52 18.19 3.67
C ILE A 519 9.89 16.80 3.14
N THR A 520 9.76 15.79 3.99
CA THR A 520 10.21 14.41 3.72
C THR A 520 9.11 13.37 3.87
N ASN A 521 7.92 13.75 4.37
CA ASN A 521 6.73 12.92 4.41
C ASN A 521 5.48 13.78 4.18
N LEU A 522 4.35 13.12 3.92
CA LEU A 522 3.10 13.79 3.60
C LEU A 522 2.55 14.65 4.75
N GLY A 523 2.71 14.20 6.00
CA GLY A 523 2.16 14.88 7.18
C GLY A 523 2.68 16.30 7.39
N HIS A 524 3.90 16.60 6.93
CA HIS A 524 4.47 17.94 7.03
C HIS A 524 3.65 19.01 6.29
N LEU A 525 2.90 18.63 5.24
CA LEU A 525 2.02 19.56 4.53
C LEU A 525 0.87 20.10 5.40
N LEU A 526 0.59 19.47 6.55
CA LEU A 526 -0.39 20.00 7.50
C LEU A 526 0.08 21.33 8.12
N ASN A 527 1.39 21.57 8.17
CA ASN A 527 2.04 22.78 8.67
C ASN A 527 2.53 23.68 7.52
N LYS A 528 2.00 23.51 6.30
CA LYS A 528 2.44 24.28 5.12
C LYS A 528 2.33 25.79 5.30
N ASP A 529 1.36 26.26 6.09
CA ASP A 529 1.09 27.69 6.25
C ASP A 529 2.16 28.40 7.10
N ASN A 530 3.06 27.64 7.74
CA ASN A 530 4.22 28.19 8.46
C ASN A 530 5.36 28.59 7.52
N PHE A 531 5.32 28.17 6.25
CA PHE A 531 6.46 28.28 5.32
C PHE A 531 6.03 28.86 3.98
N SER A 532 6.82 29.77 3.42
CA SER A 532 6.60 30.35 2.09
C SER A 532 7.29 29.53 0.98
N HIS A 533 8.40 28.86 1.33
CA HIS A 533 9.25 28.08 0.43
C HIS A 533 9.31 26.61 0.86
N ILE A 534 8.39 25.81 0.33
CA ILE A 534 8.32 24.37 0.62
C ILE A 534 9.02 23.58 -0.49
N HIS A 535 10.06 22.85 -0.13
CA HIS A 535 10.80 21.93 -0.98
C HIS A 535 10.39 20.49 -0.67
N ALA A 536 9.99 19.71 -1.67
CA ALA A 536 9.65 18.29 -1.49
C ALA A 536 10.89 17.40 -1.73
N ASP A 537 11.30 16.65 -0.71
CA ASP A 537 12.38 15.66 -0.83
C ASP A 537 11.96 14.45 -1.68
N TYR A 538 12.92 13.70 -2.21
CA TYR A 538 12.66 12.53 -3.06
C TYR A 538 11.83 11.44 -2.37
N ARG A 539 11.76 11.46 -1.04
CA ARG A 539 10.93 10.57 -0.21
C ARG A 539 9.43 10.69 -0.41
N LEU A 540 8.96 11.80 -0.99
CA LEU A 540 7.57 11.96 -1.40
C LEU A 540 7.25 11.28 -2.74
N ASN A 541 8.23 10.58 -3.35
CA ASN A 541 8.07 9.77 -4.55
C ASN A 541 7.48 10.55 -5.73
N ALA A 542 7.99 11.76 -6.00
CA ALA A 542 7.65 12.49 -7.21
C ALA A 542 8.23 11.75 -8.44
N PHE A 543 7.41 10.87 -9.01
CA PHE A 543 7.79 9.93 -10.07
C PHE A 543 7.25 10.32 -11.45
N ASN A 544 6.21 11.17 -11.49
CA ASN A 544 5.53 11.60 -12.71
C ASN A 544 5.03 13.04 -12.59
N SER A 545 4.63 13.61 -13.73
CA SER A 545 4.13 14.97 -13.86
C SER A 545 2.88 15.25 -13.02
N LEU A 546 1.97 14.27 -12.88
CA LEU A 546 0.76 14.45 -12.09
C LEU A 546 1.06 14.50 -10.59
N SER A 547 2.06 13.75 -10.11
CA SER A 547 2.52 13.81 -8.72
C SER A 547 3.08 15.19 -8.40
N ILE A 548 3.87 15.77 -9.30
CA ILE A 548 4.38 17.15 -9.17
C ILE A 548 3.22 18.13 -9.10
N ARG A 549 2.23 18.02 -10.00
CA ARG A 549 1.04 18.88 -9.99
C ARG A 549 0.25 18.77 -8.69
N GLU A 550 0.10 17.57 -8.15
CA GLU A 550 -0.62 17.39 -6.88
C GLU A 550 0.15 18.09 -5.76
N LEU A 551 1.47 17.89 -5.64
CA LEU A 551 2.30 18.59 -4.64
C LEU A 551 2.21 20.12 -4.76
N MET A 552 2.16 20.67 -5.98
CA MET A 552 1.99 22.11 -6.21
C MET A 552 0.72 22.69 -5.59
N LYS A 553 -0.40 21.94 -5.64
CA LYS A 553 -1.67 22.37 -5.02
C LYS A 553 -1.56 22.55 -3.51
N TRP A 554 -0.59 21.86 -2.90
CA TRP A 554 -0.29 21.94 -1.48
C TRP A 554 0.79 22.97 -1.12
N GLY A 555 1.19 23.83 -2.06
CA GLY A 555 2.12 24.94 -1.82
C GLY A 555 3.59 24.61 -2.08
N VAL A 556 3.91 23.39 -2.52
CA VAL A 556 5.28 22.98 -2.86
C VAL A 556 5.83 23.83 -4.03
N LYS A 557 7.04 24.36 -3.87
CA LYS A 557 7.73 25.25 -4.82
C LYS A 557 8.86 24.58 -5.59
N SER A 558 9.45 23.53 -5.04
CA SER A 558 10.39 22.67 -5.75
C SER A 558 10.30 21.22 -5.31
N VAL A 559 10.82 20.31 -6.13
CA VAL A 559 10.78 18.88 -5.85
C VAL A 559 12.07 18.19 -6.26
N THR A 560 12.65 17.40 -5.36
CA THR A 560 13.67 16.41 -5.69
C THR A 560 12.97 15.20 -6.29
N LEU A 561 13.29 14.86 -7.54
CA LEU A 561 12.70 13.72 -8.24
C LEU A 561 13.20 12.41 -7.65
N SER A 562 12.41 11.34 -7.80
CA SER A 562 12.79 10.01 -7.31
C SER A 562 14.15 9.55 -7.90
N PRO A 563 15.07 9.02 -7.07
CA PRO A 563 16.37 8.51 -7.52
C PRO A 563 16.26 7.19 -8.31
N GLU A 564 15.04 6.66 -8.45
CA GLU A 564 14.74 5.48 -9.26
C GLU A 564 14.42 5.81 -10.73
N LEU A 565 14.35 7.09 -11.10
CA LEU A 565 14.09 7.53 -12.47
C LEU A 565 15.34 7.49 -13.35
N THR A 566 15.13 7.13 -14.61
CA THR A 566 16.14 7.27 -15.67
C THR A 566 16.20 8.71 -16.21
N ILE A 567 17.29 9.05 -16.89
CA ILE A 567 17.43 10.33 -17.60
C ILE A 567 16.30 10.54 -18.62
N SER A 568 15.87 9.48 -19.33
CA SER A 568 14.77 9.59 -20.31
C SER A 568 13.46 9.96 -19.63
N GLN A 569 13.11 9.28 -18.54
CA GLN A 569 11.89 9.57 -17.78
C GLN A 569 11.94 10.99 -17.18
N ILE A 570 13.08 11.43 -16.65
CA ILE A 570 13.26 12.80 -16.14
C ILE A 570 13.00 13.83 -17.24
N LYS A 571 13.45 13.60 -18.48
CA LYS A 571 13.22 14.51 -19.63
C LYS A 571 11.74 14.63 -19.98
N GLU A 572 11.02 13.52 -19.93
CA GLU A 572 9.59 13.44 -20.26
C GLU A 572 8.72 14.18 -19.25
N ILE A 573 9.08 14.11 -17.96
CA ILE A 573 8.35 14.80 -16.88
C ILE A 573 8.19 16.29 -17.19
N GLY A 574 6.94 16.74 -17.13
CA GLY A 574 6.49 18.12 -17.17
C GLY A 574 6.92 18.87 -15.90
N LYS A 575 7.89 19.75 -16.06
CA LYS A 575 8.50 20.54 -14.97
C LYS A 575 7.75 21.85 -14.77
N SER A 576 6.58 21.76 -14.12
CA SER A 576 5.74 22.93 -13.81
C SER A 576 6.27 23.75 -12.61
N ILE A 577 7.15 23.16 -11.79
CA ILE A 577 7.91 23.83 -10.71
C ILE A 577 9.41 23.53 -10.86
N LYS A 578 10.24 24.14 -10.00
CA LYS A 578 11.67 23.83 -9.96
C LYS A 578 11.89 22.35 -9.63
N THR A 579 12.74 21.66 -10.39
CA THR A 579 13.08 20.25 -10.12
C THR A 579 14.54 20.06 -9.79
N GLU A 580 14.82 19.10 -8.92
CA GLU A 580 16.14 18.75 -8.42
C GLU A 580 16.40 17.25 -8.60
N ILE A 581 17.65 16.86 -8.84
CA ILE A 581 18.09 15.46 -8.86
C ILE A 581 19.37 15.28 -8.04
N VAL A 582 19.59 14.08 -7.47
CA VAL A 582 20.78 13.78 -6.68
C VAL A 582 21.94 13.38 -7.59
N VAL A 583 22.97 14.21 -7.69
CA VAL A 583 24.14 13.94 -8.54
C VAL A 583 25.28 13.30 -7.76
N TYR A 584 25.37 13.58 -6.45
CA TYR A 584 26.37 13.02 -5.54
C TYR A 584 25.74 12.54 -4.24
N GLY A 585 26.30 11.48 -3.65
CA GLY A 585 26.04 11.10 -2.27
C GLY A 585 25.49 9.69 -2.09
N ARG A 586 25.52 9.20 -0.84
CA ARG A 586 24.97 7.88 -0.51
C ARG A 586 23.46 7.97 -0.32
N ILE A 587 22.69 7.30 -1.18
CA ILE A 587 21.23 7.25 -1.05
C ILE A 587 20.83 6.47 0.20
N SER A 588 19.85 7.00 0.94
CA SER A 588 19.18 6.27 2.03
C SER A 588 18.39 5.09 1.45
N LEU A 589 18.81 3.87 1.74
CA LEU A 589 18.19 2.64 1.26
C LEU A 589 17.01 2.18 2.11
N MET A 590 17.07 2.38 3.44
CA MET A 590 16.03 1.98 4.37
C MET A 590 16.01 2.89 5.60
N THR A 591 14.83 3.07 6.18
CA THR A 591 14.66 3.60 7.53
C THR A 591 13.97 2.53 8.36
N VAL A 592 14.58 2.12 9.47
CA VAL A 592 14.12 1.00 10.31
C VAL A 592 13.86 1.46 11.74
N ARG A 593 12.73 1.02 12.32
CA ARG A 593 12.37 1.28 13.73
C ARG A 593 12.92 0.20 14.68
N ASN A 594 13.01 -1.04 14.22
CA ASN A 594 13.77 -2.07 14.93
C ASN A 594 15.25 -1.69 14.91
N CYS A 595 15.80 -1.34 16.06
CA CYS A 595 17.15 -0.80 16.16
C CYS A 595 18.19 -1.91 15.99
N LEU A 596 18.97 -1.86 14.91
CA LEU A 596 20.01 -2.85 14.58
C LEU A 596 21.04 -2.99 15.70
N ILE A 597 21.37 -1.88 16.36
CA ILE A 597 22.33 -1.83 17.47
C ILE A 597 21.75 -2.49 18.72
N LYS A 598 20.51 -2.13 19.12
CA LYS A 598 19.82 -2.73 20.28
C LYS A 598 19.60 -4.23 20.07
N SER A 599 19.14 -4.63 18.88
CA SER A 599 18.89 -6.02 18.52
C SER A 599 20.18 -6.86 18.55
N SER A 600 21.33 -6.25 18.23
CA SER A 600 22.63 -6.93 18.26
C SER A 600 23.27 -6.97 19.65
N LYS A 601 23.25 -5.85 20.40
CA LYS A 601 23.88 -5.73 21.73
C LYS A 601 22.98 -6.17 22.90
N GLY A 602 21.69 -6.40 22.66
CA GLY A 602 20.67 -6.68 23.68
C GLY A 602 20.22 -5.45 24.50
N LYS A 603 20.87 -4.30 24.34
CA LYS A 603 20.56 -3.05 25.04
C LYS A 603 20.76 -1.84 24.15
N CYS A 604 20.07 -0.74 24.45
CA CYS A 604 20.28 0.53 23.76
C CYS A 604 21.72 1.02 24.03
N GLY A 605 22.38 1.53 22.98
CA GLY A 605 23.77 1.99 23.08
C GLY A 605 24.28 2.75 21.86
N CYS A 606 23.39 3.36 21.07
CA CYS A 606 23.79 4.21 19.95
C CYS A 606 24.29 5.57 20.48
N LYS A 607 25.43 6.06 19.99
CA LYS A 607 25.89 7.43 20.26
C LYS A 607 25.67 8.34 19.06
N LYS A 608 25.59 9.65 19.32
CA LYS A 608 25.42 10.65 18.25
C LYS A 608 26.70 10.70 17.44
N GLY A 609 26.59 10.70 16.12
CA GLY A 609 27.74 10.74 15.21
C GLY A 609 28.46 9.41 15.00
N GLU A 610 28.13 8.35 15.75
CA GLU A 610 28.70 7.01 15.49
C GLU A 610 28.11 6.42 14.21
N ILE A 611 28.99 5.93 13.34
CA ILE A 611 28.63 5.21 12.12
C ILE A 611 28.89 3.71 12.37
N TYR A 612 27.88 2.90 12.11
CA TYR A 612 28.00 1.44 12.07
C TYR A 612 27.96 0.98 10.61
N TYR A 613 28.39 -0.25 10.33
CA TYR A 613 28.35 -0.81 8.98
C TYR A 613 27.63 -2.15 8.97
N LEU A 614 26.63 -2.27 8.11
CA LEU A 614 26.02 -3.55 7.80
C LEU A 614 26.82 -4.17 6.65
N LYS A 615 27.58 -5.23 6.95
CA LYS A 615 28.37 -5.97 5.96
C LYS A 615 27.54 -7.12 5.39
N ASP A 616 27.47 -7.21 4.06
CA ASP A 616 26.78 -8.33 3.38
C ASP A 616 27.75 -9.47 3.00
N ARG A 617 27.19 -10.56 2.46
CA ARG A 617 27.94 -11.73 1.97
C ARG A 617 28.86 -11.45 0.77
N LYS A 618 28.70 -10.30 0.10
CA LYS A 618 29.58 -9.84 -0.99
C LYS A 618 30.65 -8.87 -0.50
N ASN A 619 30.77 -8.69 0.82
CA ASN A 619 31.65 -7.72 1.48
C ASN A 619 31.33 -6.25 1.19
N ALA A 620 30.12 -5.93 0.72
CA ALA A 620 29.66 -4.55 0.67
C ALA A 620 29.35 -4.05 2.09
N HIS A 621 29.78 -2.82 2.40
CA HIS A 621 29.59 -2.18 3.70
C HIS A 621 28.57 -1.06 3.55
N PHE A 622 27.38 -1.23 4.13
CA PHE A 622 26.30 -0.26 4.09
C PHE A 622 26.35 0.57 5.38
N PRO A 623 26.59 1.91 5.33
CA PRO A 623 26.61 2.73 6.53
C PRO A 623 25.24 2.72 7.22
N VAL A 624 25.25 2.64 8.54
CA VAL A 624 24.08 2.65 9.41
C VAL A 624 24.22 3.78 10.41
N ILE A 625 23.37 4.79 10.28
CA ILE A 625 23.38 5.97 11.15
C ILE A 625 22.10 5.96 12.00
N ALA A 626 22.24 6.21 13.30
CA ALA A 626 21.12 6.33 14.21
C ALA A 626 20.59 7.78 14.24
N SER A 627 19.29 7.93 13.97
CA SER A 627 18.56 9.18 14.26
C SER A 627 18.10 9.12 15.71
N LYS A 628 18.59 10.05 16.53
CA LYS A 628 18.20 10.14 17.94
C LYS A 628 16.79 10.69 18.13
N GLU A 629 16.39 11.68 17.32
CA GLU A 629 15.06 12.30 17.41
C GLU A 629 13.94 11.29 17.17
N SER A 630 14.07 10.48 16.12
CA SER A 630 13.05 9.50 15.74
C SER A 630 13.30 8.10 16.31
N CYS A 631 14.40 7.88 17.03
CA CYS A 631 14.82 6.55 17.50
C CYS A 631 14.79 5.49 16.38
N THR A 632 15.32 5.84 15.20
CA THR A 632 15.40 4.97 14.02
C THR A 632 16.84 4.77 13.56
N ASN A 633 17.12 3.71 12.81
CA ASN A 633 18.35 3.59 12.05
C ASN A 633 18.09 3.83 10.55
N VAL A 634 18.98 4.56 9.89
CA VAL A 634 18.98 4.75 8.44
C VAL A 634 20.14 3.95 7.85
N VAL A 635 19.83 3.06 6.91
CA VAL A 635 20.83 2.30 6.16
C VAL A 635 21.07 3.02 4.84
N TYR A 636 22.31 3.42 4.59
CA TYR A 636 22.74 4.10 3.37
C TYR A 636 23.37 3.12 2.38
N ASN A 637 23.39 3.50 1.11
CA ASN A 637 24.04 2.70 0.08
C ASN A 637 25.55 2.57 0.36
N SER A 638 26.12 1.42 -0.01
CA SER A 638 27.53 1.13 0.25
C SER A 638 28.48 2.05 -0.51
N VAL A 639 28.03 2.56 -1.65
CA VAL A 639 28.79 3.49 -2.50
C VAL A 639 27.93 4.70 -2.87
N PRO A 640 28.52 5.90 -3.03
CA PRO A 640 27.78 7.09 -3.43
C PRO A 640 27.34 7.02 -4.89
N ILE A 641 26.26 7.74 -5.22
CA ILE A 641 26.03 8.21 -6.58
C ILE A 641 27.15 9.19 -6.92
N VAL A 642 27.72 9.09 -8.11
CA VAL A 642 28.67 10.08 -8.65
C VAL A 642 28.33 10.34 -10.10
N MET A 643 28.18 11.61 -10.49
CA MET A 643 27.89 12.06 -11.86
C MET A 643 28.90 13.08 -12.40
N SER A 644 30.01 13.33 -11.70
CA SER A 644 31.01 14.37 -12.00
C SER A 644 31.52 14.37 -13.45
N ASP A 645 31.88 13.21 -14.02
CA ASP A 645 32.34 13.07 -15.41
C ASP A 645 31.20 13.00 -16.45
N ARG A 646 29.93 13.10 -16.01
CA ARG A 646 28.73 12.92 -16.84
C ARG A 646 27.71 14.07 -16.71
N MET A 647 28.10 15.19 -16.11
CA MET A 647 27.23 16.36 -15.96
C MET A 647 26.68 16.88 -17.30
N HIS A 648 27.46 16.77 -18.38
CA HIS A 648 27.02 17.16 -19.72
C HIS A 648 25.79 16.38 -20.20
N GLU A 649 25.63 15.11 -19.81
CA GLU A 649 24.46 14.30 -20.18
C GLU A 649 23.20 14.76 -19.43
N LEU A 650 23.38 15.21 -18.17
CA LEU A 650 22.30 15.72 -17.32
C LEU A 650 21.80 17.11 -17.73
N SER A 651 22.61 17.90 -18.42
CA SER A 651 22.20 19.22 -18.95
C SER A 651 20.92 19.14 -19.80
N SER A 652 20.76 18.03 -20.53
CA SER A 652 19.60 17.77 -21.39
C SER A 652 18.34 17.35 -20.63
N CYS A 653 18.42 17.08 -19.32
CA CYS A 653 17.27 16.74 -18.48
C CYS A 653 16.35 17.94 -18.23
N GLY A 654 16.89 19.16 -18.30
CA GLY A 654 16.16 20.40 -18.04
C GLY A 654 15.73 20.54 -16.57
N VAL A 655 16.51 20.01 -15.63
CA VAL A 655 16.33 20.19 -14.18
C VAL A 655 16.94 21.53 -13.73
N ASP A 656 16.48 22.08 -12.61
CA ASP A 656 16.95 23.38 -12.11
C ASP A 656 18.08 23.27 -11.07
N MET A 657 18.24 22.10 -10.45
CA MET A 657 19.15 21.92 -9.31
C MET A 657 19.82 20.54 -9.32
N TYR A 658 21.09 20.52 -8.97
CA TYR A 658 21.87 19.30 -8.77
C TYR A 658 22.27 19.16 -7.31
N ARG A 659 21.74 18.14 -6.65
CA ARG A 659 21.89 17.92 -5.22
C ARG A 659 23.04 17.01 -4.84
N PHE A 660 23.78 17.41 -3.82
CA PHE A 660 24.84 16.65 -3.16
C PHE A 660 24.36 16.22 -1.78
N ASP A 661 24.17 14.92 -1.60
CA ASP A 661 23.80 14.32 -0.30
C ASP A 661 25.08 13.94 0.47
N PHE A 662 25.56 14.85 1.31
CA PHE A 662 26.68 14.59 2.23
C PHE A 662 26.17 13.86 3.47
N THR A 663 26.81 12.73 3.74
CA THR A 663 26.43 11.74 4.75
C THR A 663 27.63 11.45 5.65
N THR A 664 28.51 10.54 5.24
CA THR A 664 29.69 10.10 5.98
C THR A 664 30.94 10.93 5.65
N GLU A 665 30.86 11.81 4.66
CA GLU A 665 31.96 12.63 4.18
C GLU A 665 32.43 13.64 5.24
N THR A 666 33.74 13.73 5.41
CA THR A 666 34.47 14.78 6.15
C THR A 666 34.56 16.07 5.34
N ASP A 667 34.94 17.18 5.99
CA ASP A 667 35.08 18.48 5.30
C ASP A 667 36.05 18.43 4.11
N ASP A 668 37.21 17.78 4.30
CA ASP A 668 38.23 17.65 3.25
C ASP A 668 37.69 16.85 2.06
N GLU A 669 36.91 15.80 2.34
CA GLU A 669 36.24 15.02 1.29
C GLU A 669 35.17 15.85 0.58
N MET A 670 34.43 16.73 1.27
CA MET A 670 33.46 17.64 0.63
C MET A 670 34.13 18.59 -0.36
N TYR A 671 35.25 19.23 0.01
CA TYR A 671 36.01 20.09 -0.90
C TYR A 671 36.57 19.29 -2.09
N TRP A 672 37.07 18.08 -1.84
CA TRP A 672 37.56 17.21 -2.90
C TRP A 672 36.45 16.82 -3.89
N VAL A 673 35.27 16.47 -3.38
CA VAL A 673 34.08 16.18 -4.19
C VAL A 673 33.75 17.39 -5.05
N MET A 674 33.68 18.60 -4.49
CA MET A 674 33.36 19.77 -5.28
C MET A 674 34.37 19.99 -6.42
N LYS A 675 35.67 19.94 -6.11
CA LYS A 675 36.74 20.05 -7.11
C LYS A 675 36.63 18.99 -8.21
N MET A 676 36.21 17.77 -7.86
CA MET A 676 35.96 16.70 -8.83
C MET A 676 34.83 17.06 -9.81
N TYR A 677 33.76 17.71 -9.34
CA TYR A 677 32.66 18.16 -10.20
C TYR A 677 33.07 19.36 -11.07
N GLU A 678 33.76 20.36 -10.52
CA GLU A 678 34.26 21.53 -11.26
C GLU A 678 35.19 21.12 -12.40
N SER A 679 36.03 20.13 -12.17
CA SER A 679 37.00 19.61 -13.15
C SER A 679 36.44 18.49 -14.04
N SER A 680 35.16 18.12 -13.90
CA SER A 680 34.52 17.01 -14.62
C SER A 680 35.29 15.69 -14.53
N GLN A 681 35.95 15.44 -13.39
CA GLN A 681 36.79 14.27 -13.19
C GLN A 681 35.97 13.05 -12.76
N LYS A 682 36.34 11.89 -13.28
CA LYS A 682 35.76 10.62 -12.85
C LYS A 682 36.33 10.23 -11.48
N SER A 683 35.46 9.83 -10.55
CA SER A 683 35.90 9.33 -9.25
C SER A 683 36.79 8.09 -9.40
N LYS A 684 37.86 8.04 -8.59
CA LYS A 684 38.75 6.88 -8.46
C LYS A 684 38.24 5.85 -7.46
N GLU A 685 37.31 6.24 -6.59
CA GLU A 685 36.70 5.37 -5.59
C GLU A 685 35.54 4.57 -6.18
N ALA A 686 35.05 3.59 -5.44
CA ALA A 686 33.86 2.84 -5.85
C ALA A 686 32.62 3.75 -5.80
N PHE A 687 31.84 3.78 -6.89
CA PHE A 687 30.62 4.58 -7.00
C PHE A 687 29.56 3.85 -7.82
N THR A 688 28.33 4.37 -7.78
CA THR A 688 27.24 3.99 -8.70
C THR A 688 26.76 5.19 -9.52
N ARG A 689 26.09 4.94 -10.64
CA ARG A 689 25.35 5.98 -11.39
C ARG A 689 23.87 6.03 -11.00
N GLY A 690 23.48 5.35 -9.93
CA GLY A 690 22.08 5.16 -9.57
C GLY A 690 21.30 4.49 -10.72
N HIS A 691 20.06 4.93 -10.92
CA HIS A 691 19.17 4.43 -11.98
C HIS A 691 19.16 5.30 -13.24
N TYR A 692 20.02 6.33 -13.35
CA TYR A 692 19.99 7.27 -14.47
C TYR A 692 20.08 6.62 -15.86
N TYR A 693 20.78 5.50 -15.97
CA TYR A 693 20.97 4.75 -17.23
C TYR A 693 20.24 3.42 -17.29
N ASN A 694 19.82 2.88 -16.14
CA ASN A 694 19.28 1.53 -16.03
C ASN A 694 17.89 1.61 -15.39
N PRO A 695 16.81 1.38 -16.18
CA PRO A 695 15.47 1.41 -15.64
C PRO A 695 15.29 0.33 -14.57
N ILE A 696 14.54 0.68 -13.53
CA ILE A 696 14.08 -0.31 -12.55
C ILE A 696 12.99 -1.19 -13.15
N LYS A 697 12.97 -2.45 -12.72
CA LYS A 697 11.88 -3.40 -13.00
C LYS A 697 10.73 -3.21 -12.03
#